data_AF-A0A431IYB0-F1
#
_entry.id   AF-A0A431IYB0-F1
#
_cell.length_a   1.000
_cell.length_b   1.000
_cell.length_c   1.000
_cell.angle_alpha   90.00
_cell.angle_beta   90.00
_cell.angle_gamma   90.00
#
_symmetry.space_group_name_H-M   'P 1'
#
loop_
_entity.id
_entity.type
_entity.pdbx_description
1 polymer ?
#
loop_
_entity_poly.entity_id
_entity_poly.type
_entity_poly.pdbx_seq_one_letter_code
_entity_poly.pdbx_strand_id
1 'polypeptide(L)'
;MNESIFGKKNVLLTNNAKEFQEYAIDFIQRNILFMDIMRKRGNEMVDMTSDKSSTVLRFKFEKLMDGKDFARPINYWLARMLPPEGVTTDDKKRPYVVQDPRAGQGPGIGGFKKDSEIGDALANGHPVYFVGFNSVPEEGQTYEDIIRGQVKFYEKVAELHPDSPKMCAIGNCAAGYLTMFSAMQRPDIFGPILIAGSPLSYWNGVRGKNPMRYAGGLVGGSWVNSLLGDLGGGKFDGTYLIMNFNLLSLANFLWTKQYDLYANVDKEGERYLEFEKWWGDFIQFNTSEIKWLVDKLFVGNELTTGNLTTEDGIRLDPRAITSPIITFVSDGDNISPPAQSAGWIADLYKDTNEIIASGKTIVYCLNHKVGHLAIFTATKVGKREDEVFVENMDSIDVLPPGLYELVVDTPEGTEEHGKLVSHYEPRTIADIKALGWNSEEDDRAFATVAKASEALSYMYDKMVHPMFKMFANERYEEAAKRARPLRMSYTVFADKLNPLMKMVSAAAEKVEANRKPVSENNPFVQWQNEYSKSFTDYLNSFGNLRDKVEEQIFFGIWSNPFVQKFWGTYQQKPRYTPGEVGLNYDSLMNNYKKQVAGYFPVKDEVNALLRTVALFAMSGNYLSEFLVREAVAEVQLMNPKLTAEAIKEIIKQNAMAIREDQGKALSELKKFLTDSKQASELLSAAKQILERLYNVHGFRYNDEAQRVILKLERDLGLTK
;
A
#
# COMPACT_ATOMS: atom_id res chain seq x y z
N MET A 1 76.57 -5.92 -40.15
CA MET A 1 76.73 -4.95 -39.05
C MET A 1 75.80 -3.78 -39.30
N ASN A 2 74.70 -3.72 -38.56
CA ASN A 2 74.12 -2.49 -38.00
C ASN A 2 72.83 -2.89 -37.27
N GLU A 3 72.99 -3.12 -35.98
CA GLU A 3 71.92 -3.37 -35.03
C GLU A 3 71.09 -2.10 -34.82
N SER A 4 69.79 -2.20 -35.10
CA SER A 4 68.68 -1.83 -34.21
C SER A 4 68.99 -0.83 -33.08
N ILE A 5 68.98 0.46 -33.39
CA ILE A 5 68.81 1.55 -32.42
C ILE A 5 67.31 1.83 -32.31
N PHE A 6 66.56 1.04 -31.53
CA PHE A 6 65.30 1.43 -30.85
C PHE A 6 64.88 0.27 -29.93
N GLY A 7 65.69 0.04 -28.89
CA GLY A 7 65.31 -0.86 -27.81
C GLY A 7 64.06 -0.31 -27.10
N LYS A 8 62.93 -1.01 -27.23
CA LYS A 8 61.79 -0.86 -26.31
C LYS A 8 62.30 -1.16 -24.90
N LYS A 9 62.61 -0.12 -24.11
CA LYS A 9 62.81 -0.26 -22.67
C LYS A 9 61.49 -0.76 -22.07
N ASN A 10 61.40 -2.05 -21.78
CA ASN A 10 60.37 -2.58 -20.88
C ASN A 10 60.62 -1.94 -19.50
N VAL A 11 59.90 -0.85 -19.21
CA VAL A 11 59.89 -0.27 -17.87
C VAL A 11 59.21 -1.29 -16.96
N LEU A 12 60.00 -1.95 -16.10
CA LEU A 12 59.48 -2.85 -15.07
C LEU A 12 58.72 -2.01 -14.04
N LEU A 13 57.40 -1.98 -14.14
CA LEU A 13 56.54 -1.39 -13.13
C LEU A 13 56.69 -2.14 -11.81
N THR A 14 56.71 -1.40 -10.70
CA THR A 14 56.56 -1.98 -9.35
C THR A 14 55.19 -2.65 -9.23
N ASN A 15 55.02 -3.56 -8.28
CA ASN A 15 53.73 -4.23 -8.06
C ASN A 15 52.60 -3.21 -7.84
N ASN A 16 52.82 -2.20 -6.99
CA ASN A 16 51.85 -1.13 -6.76
C ASN A 16 51.52 -0.34 -8.04
N ALA A 17 52.50 -0.11 -8.93
CA ALA A 17 52.25 0.59 -10.19
C ALA A 17 51.47 -0.27 -11.20
N LYS A 18 51.64 -1.61 -11.17
CA LYS A 18 50.81 -2.54 -11.95
C LYS A 18 49.39 -2.58 -11.41
N GLU A 19 49.23 -2.73 -10.10
CA GLU A 19 47.92 -2.71 -9.43
C GLU A 19 47.17 -1.40 -9.69
N PHE A 20 47.87 -0.26 -9.65
CA PHE A 20 47.29 1.03 -9.99
C PHE A 20 46.90 1.12 -11.47
N GLN A 21 47.73 0.61 -12.38
CA GLN A 21 47.44 0.61 -13.81
C GLN A 21 46.19 -0.25 -14.12
N GLU A 22 46.10 -1.44 -13.53
CA GLU A 22 44.94 -2.33 -13.65
C GLU A 22 43.67 -1.64 -13.13
N TYR A 23 43.75 -1.02 -11.95
CA TYR A 23 42.67 -0.23 -11.38
C TYR A 23 42.27 0.94 -12.28
N ALA A 24 43.22 1.70 -12.83
CA ALA A 24 42.93 2.86 -13.67
C ALA A 24 42.26 2.46 -14.99
N ILE A 25 42.69 1.35 -15.60
CA ILE A 25 42.03 0.80 -16.79
C ILE A 25 40.59 0.43 -16.47
N ASP A 26 40.38 -0.35 -15.40
CA ASP A 26 39.05 -0.76 -14.97
C ASP A 26 38.15 0.44 -14.60
N PHE A 27 38.68 1.42 -13.87
CA PHE A 27 38.00 2.66 -13.51
C PHE A 27 37.49 3.40 -14.74
N ILE A 28 38.34 3.61 -15.75
CA ILE A 28 37.94 4.28 -17.01
C ILE A 28 36.84 3.47 -17.71
N GLN A 29 37.00 2.15 -17.79
CA GLN A 29 36.02 1.28 -18.41
C GLN A 29 34.66 1.34 -17.70
N ARG A 30 34.64 1.21 -16.37
CA ARG A 30 33.40 1.32 -15.58
C ARG A 30 32.73 2.67 -15.72
N ASN A 31 33.49 3.76 -15.78
CA ASN A 31 32.93 5.10 -16.01
C ASN A 31 32.25 5.21 -17.39
N ILE A 32 32.85 4.66 -18.44
CA ILE A 32 32.25 4.65 -19.79
C ILE A 32 30.94 3.86 -19.79
N LEU A 33 30.94 2.65 -19.20
CA LEU A 33 29.74 1.81 -19.11
C LEU A 33 28.65 2.45 -18.25
N PHE A 34 29.02 3.04 -17.11
CA PHE A 34 28.09 3.77 -16.25
C PHE A 34 27.43 4.94 -17.00
N MET A 35 28.23 5.73 -17.73
CA MET A 35 27.72 6.83 -18.56
C MET A 35 26.80 6.34 -19.68
N ASP A 36 27.08 5.17 -20.27
CA ASP A 36 26.18 4.56 -21.25
C ASP A 36 24.86 4.10 -20.63
N ILE A 37 24.87 3.58 -19.39
CA ILE A 37 23.65 3.28 -18.64
C ILE A 37 22.87 4.55 -18.31
N MET A 38 23.53 5.64 -17.90
CA MET A 38 22.85 6.94 -17.69
C MET A 38 22.23 7.47 -18.98
N ARG A 39 22.89 7.26 -20.13
CA ARG A 39 22.35 7.59 -21.46
C ARG A 39 21.11 6.76 -21.79
N LYS A 40 21.18 5.43 -21.63
CA LYS A 40 20.05 4.52 -21.81
C LYS A 40 18.87 4.93 -20.93
N ARG A 41 19.12 5.25 -19.65
CA ARG A 41 18.11 5.80 -18.72
C ARG A 41 17.46 7.07 -19.26
N GLY A 42 18.26 8.02 -19.75
CA GLY A 42 17.74 9.27 -20.32
C GLY A 42 16.89 9.03 -21.58
N ASN A 43 17.31 8.10 -22.45
CA ASN A 43 16.55 7.73 -23.64
C ASN A 43 15.21 7.06 -23.29
N GLU A 44 15.22 6.09 -22.37
CA GLU A 44 13.99 5.41 -21.91
C GLU A 44 12.99 6.40 -21.32
N MET A 45 13.45 7.39 -20.57
CA MET A 45 12.60 8.46 -20.05
C MET A 45 11.99 9.30 -21.19
N VAL A 46 12.78 9.67 -22.20
CA VAL A 46 12.28 10.42 -23.37
C VAL A 46 11.24 9.61 -24.14
N ASP A 47 11.46 8.31 -24.30
CA ASP A 47 10.53 7.41 -24.97
C ASP A 47 9.23 7.25 -24.16
N MET A 48 9.34 6.99 -22.85
CA MET A 48 8.19 6.86 -21.96
C MET A 48 7.31 8.13 -21.96
N THR A 49 7.94 9.29 -21.88
CA THR A 49 7.24 10.58 -21.78
C THR A 49 6.76 11.13 -23.14
N SER A 50 7.02 10.42 -24.25
CA SER A 50 6.57 10.81 -25.59
C SER A 50 5.08 10.55 -25.82
N ASP A 51 4.51 9.57 -25.11
CA ASP A 51 3.08 9.28 -25.07
C ASP A 51 2.56 9.50 -23.64
N LYS A 52 1.50 10.30 -23.50
CA LYS A 52 0.91 10.63 -22.20
C LYS A 52 0.22 9.43 -21.54
N SER A 53 -0.09 8.39 -22.31
CA SER A 53 -0.77 7.18 -21.86
C SER A 53 0.17 6.01 -21.58
N SER A 54 1.48 6.22 -21.71
CA SER A 54 2.49 5.22 -21.40
C SER A 54 2.35 4.71 -19.96
N THR A 55 2.64 3.42 -19.78
CA THR A 55 2.64 2.76 -18.48
C THR A 55 3.79 1.77 -18.41
N VAL A 56 4.20 1.38 -17.20
CA VAL A 56 5.17 0.30 -17.01
C VAL A 56 4.54 -1.09 -16.83
N LEU A 57 3.22 -1.22 -17.06
CA LEU A 57 2.53 -2.50 -17.02
C LEU A 57 3.14 -3.46 -18.04
N ARG A 58 3.47 -4.69 -17.61
CA ARG A 58 3.93 -5.76 -18.51
C ARG A 58 2.80 -6.61 -19.08
N PHE A 59 1.60 -6.53 -18.50
CA PHE A 59 0.43 -7.28 -18.94
C PHE A 59 -0.22 -6.60 -20.13
N LYS A 60 -0.69 -7.39 -21.10
CA LYS A 60 -1.56 -6.88 -22.16
C LYS A 60 -2.92 -6.55 -21.56
N PHE A 61 -3.56 -5.49 -22.05
CA PHE A 61 -4.84 -5.08 -21.54
C PHE A 61 -5.74 -4.48 -22.62
N GLU A 62 -7.04 -4.51 -22.35
CA GLU A 62 -8.07 -3.85 -23.14
C GLU A 62 -8.66 -2.70 -22.32
N LYS A 63 -8.57 -1.46 -22.82
CA LYS A 63 -9.20 -0.30 -22.16
C LYS A 63 -10.72 -0.39 -22.35
N LEU A 64 -11.45 -0.39 -21.23
CA LEU A 64 -12.91 -0.50 -21.21
C LEU A 64 -13.59 0.86 -21.07
N MET A 65 -12.99 1.78 -20.32
CA MET A 65 -13.51 3.13 -20.11
C MET A 65 -12.36 4.13 -20.09
N ASP A 66 -12.58 5.29 -20.71
CA ASP A 66 -11.67 6.44 -20.65
C ASP A 66 -12.38 7.59 -19.92
N GLY A 67 -11.84 8.01 -18.79
CA GLY A 67 -12.45 9.03 -17.94
C GLY A 67 -12.50 10.41 -18.59
N LYS A 68 -11.73 10.63 -19.65
CA LYS A 68 -11.81 11.85 -20.47
C LYS A 68 -13.19 12.03 -21.13
N ASP A 69 -13.90 10.92 -21.35
CA ASP A 69 -15.21 10.91 -22.02
C ASP A 69 -16.37 11.12 -21.03
N PHE A 70 -16.07 11.33 -19.74
CA PHE A 70 -17.07 11.64 -18.73
C PHE A 70 -17.56 13.08 -18.83
N ALA A 71 -18.78 13.34 -18.33
CA ALA A 71 -19.34 14.69 -18.24
C ALA A 71 -18.42 15.68 -17.49
N ARG A 72 -17.66 15.18 -16.51
CA ARG A 72 -16.52 15.86 -15.93
C ARG A 72 -15.27 15.03 -16.25
N PRO A 73 -14.46 15.43 -17.24
CA PRO A 73 -13.31 14.66 -17.68
C PRO A 73 -12.30 14.43 -16.57
N ILE A 74 -11.77 13.21 -16.50
CA ILE A 74 -10.63 12.87 -15.66
C ILE A 74 -9.59 12.09 -16.45
N ASN A 75 -8.31 12.26 -16.11
CA ASN A 75 -7.20 11.60 -16.80
C ASN A 75 -7.02 10.11 -16.42
N TYR A 76 -8.03 9.49 -15.82
CA TYR A 76 -8.00 8.07 -15.43
C TYR A 76 -8.74 7.19 -16.44
N TRP A 77 -8.41 5.91 -16.45
CA TRP A 77 -9.05 4.93 -17.32
C TRP A 77 -9.13 3.56 -16.62
N LEU A 78 -10.11 2.75 -17.04
CA LEU A 78 -10.28 1.37 -16.59
C LEU A 78 -9.89 0.42 -17.72
N ALA A 79 -9.11 -0.60 -17.41
CA ALA A 79 -8.77 -1.66 -18.35
C ALA A 79 -8.97 -3.06 -17.77
N ARG A 80 -9.31 -4.03 -18.61
CA ARG A 80 -9.29 -5.47 -18.30
C ARG A 80 -7.91 -6.02 -18.64
N MET A 81 -7.27 -6.71 -17.71
CA MET A 81 -6.01 -7.42 -17.96
C MET A 81 -6.31 -8.69 -18.75
N LEU A 82 -5.54 -8.92 -19.82
CA LEU A 82 -5.63 -10.13 -20.62
C LEU A 82 -4.75 -11.21 -19.98
N PRO A 83 -5.29 -12.43 -19.73
CA PRO A 83 -4.50 -13.50 -19.15
C PRO A 83 -3.33 -13.87 -20.07
N PRO A 84 -2.15 -14.18 -19.51
CA PRO A 84 -1.03 -14.74 -20.27
C PRO A 84 -1.41 -16.05 -20.97
N GLU A 85 -0.60 -16.44 -21.96
CA GLU A 85 -0.79 -17.72 -22.66
C GLU A 85 -0.78 -18.89 -21.66
N GLY A 86 -1.77 -19.80 -21.78
CA GLY A 86 -1.94 -20.94 -20.88
C GLY A 86 -2.72 -20.65 -19.59
N VAL A 87 -3.03 -19.39 -19.28
CA VAL A 87 -3.85 -19.00 -18.13
C VAL A 87 -5.29 -18.76 -18.59
N THR A 88 -6.26 -19.29 -17.86
CA THR A 88 -7.70 -19.05 -18.10
C THR A 88 -8.33 -18.38 -16.90
N THR A 89 -9.20 -17.41 -17.15
CA THR A 89 -9.97 -16.71 -16.11
C THR A 89 -11.43 -17.10 -16.22
N ASP A 90 -12.13 -17.15 -15.09
CA ASP A 90 -13.56 -17.46 -15.01
C ASP A 90 -14.31 -16.21 -14.53
N ASP A 91 -15.22 -15.68 -15.35
CA ASP A 91 -16.00 -14.49 -15.02
C ASP A 91 -16.94 -14.69 -13.81
N LYS A 92 -17.16 -15.95 -13.36
CA LYS A 92 -17.87 -16.27 -12.11
C LYS A 92 -16.99 -16.23 -10.86
N LYS A 93 -15.67 -16.24 -11.01
CA LYS A 93 -14.75 -15.99 -9.89
C LYS A 93 -14.77 -14.51 -9.53
N ARG A 94 -14.39 -14.22 -8.28
CA ARG A 94 -14.30 -12.86 -7.76
C ARG A 94 -13.42 -11.99 -8.67
N PRO A 95 -13.91 -10.87 -9.21
CA PRO A 95 -13.07 -9.95 -9.97
C PRO A 95 -12.14 -9.17 -9.04
N TYR A 96 -10.92 -8.92 -9.48
CA TYR A 96 -9.92 -8.10 -8.79
C TYR A 96 -9.77 -6.77 -9.51
N VAL A 97 -9.76 -5.66 -8.76
CA VAL A 97 -9.51 -4.31 -9.30
C VAL A 97 -8.29 -3.74 -8.60
N VAL A 98 -7.17 -3.61 -9.33
CA VAL A 98 -5.90 -3.08 -8.82
C VAL A 98 -5.74 -1.63 -9.25
N GLN A 99 -5.35 -0.76 -8.31
CA GLN A 99 -5.10 0.65 -8.59
C GLN A 99 -3.76 1.09 -8.00
N ASP A 100 -2.95 1.70 -8.85
CA ASP A 100 -1.62 2.21 -8.49
C ASP A 100 -1.64 3.67 -8.04
N PRO A 101 -0.66 4.06 -7.21
CA PRO A 101 -0.60 5.41 -6.67
C PRO A 101 -0.30 6.45 -7.75
N ARG A 102 -1.05 7.55 -7.74
CA ARG A 102 -0.65 8.78 -8.41
C ARG A 102 0.22 9.61 -7.45
N ALA A 103 1.49 9.22 -7.31
CA ALA A 103 2.42 9.78 -6.32
C ALA A 103 3.65 10.51 -6.93
N GLY A 104 3.57 10.86 -8.22
CA GLY A 104 4.62 11.57 -8.95
C GLY A 104 5.19 10.77 -10.13
N GLN A 105 5.05 9.44 -10.09
CA GLN A 105 5.32 8.51 -11.18
C GLN A 105 4.04 8.14 -11.95
N GLY A 106 4.19 7.63 -13.17
CA GLY A 106 3.11 7.02 -13.95
C GLY A 106 2.63 5.67 -13.40
N PRO A 107 1.52 5.15 -13.93
CA PRO A 107 0.91 3.92 -13.43
C PRO A 107 1.63 2.67 -13.92
N GLY A 108 1.34 1.54 -13.27
CA GLY A 108 1.70 0.20 -13.74
C GLY A 108 2.71 -0.54 -12.87
N ILE A 109 3.09 0.04 -11.73
CA ILE A 109 4.02 -0.57 -10.81
C ILE A 109 3.46 -1.86 -10.18
N GLY A 110 2.15 -1.93 -9.93
CA GLY A 110 1.44 -3.12 -9.45
C GLY A 110 1.31 -4.24 -10.49
N GLY A 111 1.71 -3.99 -11.74
CA GLY A 111 1.83 -5.00 -12.82
C GLY A 111 3.23 -5.07 -13.42
N PHE A 112 4.24 -4.58 -12.68
CA PHE A 112 5.61 -4.45 -13.17
C PHE A 112 6.32 -5.81 -13.27
N LYS A 113 5.89 -6.80 -12.48
CA LYS A 113 6.42 -8.17 -12.49
C LYS A 113 5.30 -9.18 -12.74
N LYS A 114 5.69 -10.35 -13.23
CA LYS A 114 4.76 -11.47 -13.47
C LYS A 114 4.14 -11.98 -12.17
N ASP A 115 4.87 -11.94 -11.07
CA ASP A 115 4.44 -12.43 -9.76
C ASP A 115 3.91 -11.26 -8.90
N SER A 116 3.15 -10.36 -9.52
CA SER A 116 2.52 -9.22 -8.85
C SER A 116 1.07 -9.53 -8.49
N GLU A 117 0.41 -8.66 -7.71
CA GLU A 117 -1.02 -8.76 -7.40
C GLU A 117 -1.89 -9.09 -8.64
N ILE A 118 -1.59 -8.45 -9.78
CA ILE A 118 -2.25 -8.74 -11.06
C ILE A 118 -1.96 -10.15 -11.54
N GLY A 119 -0.69 -10.56 -11.48
CA GLY A 119 -0.22 -11.86 -11.93
C GLY A 119 -0.75 -13.02 -11.10
N ASP A 120 -0.72 -12.89 -9.77
CA ASP A 120 -1.16 -13.92 -8.84
C ASP A 120 -2.68 -14.11 -8.91
N ALA A 121 -3.45 -13.03 -9.05
CA ALA A 121 -4.90 -13.10 -9.27
C ALA A 121 -5.23 -13.78 -10.61
N LEU A 122 -4.53 -13.42 -11.70
CA LEU A 122 -4.70 -14.08 -13.01
C LEU A 122 -4.34 -15.56 -12.95
N ALA A 123 -3.22 -15.92 -12.28
CA ALA A 123 -2.77 -17.30 -12.13
C ALA A 123 -3.79 -18.16 -11.35
N ASN A 124 -4.51 -17.56 -10.39
CA ASN A 124 -5.61 -18.19 -9.67
C ASN A 124 -6.95 -18.16 -10.43
N GLY A 125 -6.96 -17.68 -11.68
CA GLY A 125 -8.10 -17.70 -12.59
C GLY A 125 -9.14 -16.61 -12.35
N HIS A 126 -8.80 -15.55 -11.62
CA HIS A 126 -9.70 -14.42 -11.39
C HIS A 126 -9.70 -13.45 -12.59
N PRO A 127 -10.85 -12.84 -12.93
CA PRO A 127 -10.88 -11.66 -13.79
C PRO A 127 -10.14 -10.50 -13.11
N VAL A 128 -9.22 -9.85 -13.81
CA VAL A 128 -8.43 -8.74 -13.25
C VAL A 128 -8.62 -7.46 -14.06
N TYR A 129 -8.83 -6.37 -13.34
CA TYR A 129 -8.99 -5.02 -13.86
C TYR A 129 -7.94 -4.10 -13.25
N PHE A 130 -7.57 -3.06 -14.00
CA PHE A 130 -6.63 -2.06 -13.56
C PHE A 130 -7.19 -0.65 -13.79
N VAL A 131 -7.08 0.20 -12.76
CA VAL A 131 -7.38 1.63 -12.86
C VAL A 131 -6.06 2.38 -13.06
N GLY A 132 -5.82 2.82 -14.29
CA GLY A 132 -4.65 3.59 -14.68
C GLY A 132 -4.96 5.07 -14.91
N PHE A 133 -3.93 5.85 -15.23
CA PHE A 133 -4.06 7.27 -15.52
C PHE A 133 -3.00 7.76 -16.51
N ASN A 134 -3.32 8.84 -17.22
CA ASN A 134 -2.39 9.53 -18.12
C ASN A 134 -1.49 10.48 -17.31
N SER A 135 -0.28 10.75 -17.82
CA SER A 135 0.74 11.54 -17.12
C SER A 135 0.41 13.03 -16.98
N VAL A 136 -0.57 13.54 -17.73
CA VAL A 136 -1.04 14.93 -17.67
C VAL A 136 -2.53 14.92 -17.30
N PRO A 137 -2.97 15.75 -16.33
CA PRO A 137 -4.37 15.88 -15.97
C PRO A 137 -5.19 16.53 -17.10
N GLU A 138 -6.50 16.26 -17.12
CA GLU A 138 -7.42 17.01 -17.98
C GLU A 138 -7.52 18.47 -17.51
N GLU A 139 -7.81 19.39 -18.44
CA GLU A 139 -7.93 20.82 -18.10
C GLU A 139 -9.10 21.05 -17.14
N GLY A 140 -8.85 21.77 -16.04
CA GLY A 140 -9.87 22.08 -15.03
C GLY A 140 -10.27 20.91 -14.12
N GLN A 141 -9.76 19.70 -14.36
CA GLN A 141 -9.98 18.53 -13.49
C GLN A 141 -9.63 18.84 -12.03
N THR A 142 -10.55 18.53 -11.12
CA THR A 142 -10.33 18.61 -9.67
C THR A 142 -10.15 17.23 -9.03
N TYR A 143 -9.65 17.20 -7.79
CA TYR A 143 -9.51 15.94 -7.07
C TYR A 143 -10.86 15.27 -6.81
N GLU A 144 -11.90 16.06 -6.54
CA GLU A 144 -13.24 15.53 -6.33
C GLU A 144 -13.87 14.99 -7.62
N ASP A 145 -13.48 15.51 -8.80
CA ASP A 145 -13.90 14.91 -10.07
C ASP A 145 -13.28 13.52 -10.24
N ILE A 146 -12.03 13.31 -9.81
CA ILE A 146 -11.42 11.97 -9.75
C ILE A 146 -12.20 11.06 -8.83
N ILE A 147 -12.51 11.51 -7.61
CA ILE A 147 -13.29 10.73 -6.62
C ILE A 147 -14.63 10.29 -7.22
N ARG A 148 -15.36 11.20 -7.86
CA ARG A 148 -16.67 10.91 -8.48
C ARG A 148 -16.53 10.02 -9.72
N GLY A 149 -15.53 10.26 -10.55
CA GLY A 149 -15.33 9.50 -11.79
C GLY A 149 -14.87 8.07 -11.53
N GLN A 150 -14.06 7.83 -10.50
CA GLN A 150 -13.60 6.47 -10.17
C GLN A 150 -14.73 5.54 -9.74
N VAL A 151 -15.78 6.05 -9.10
CA VAL A 151 -16.99 5.24 -8.78
C VAL A 151 -17.53 4.53 -10.02
N LYS A 152 -17.55 5.21 -11.18
CA LYS A 152 -18.05 4.63 -12.45
C LYS A 152 -17.22 3.44 -12.93
N PHE A 153 -15.92 3.41 -12.64
CA PHE A 153 -15.07 2.28 -12.99
C PHE A 153 -15.44 1.04 -12.19
N TYR A 154 -15.64 1.18 -10.87
CA TYR A 154 -16.07 0.08 -10.02
C TYR A 154 -17.50 -0.36 -10.34
N GLU A 155 -18.41 0.57 -10.63
CA GLU A 155 -19.75 0.24 -11.15
C GLU A 155 -19.67 -0.62 -12.40
N LYS A 156 -18.77 -0.26 -13.34
CA LYS A 156 -18.60 -1.05 -14.56
C LYS A 156 -18.11 -2.46 -14.31
N VAL A 157 -17.17 -2.65 -13.38
CA VAL A 157 -16.70 -3.99 -13.00
C VAL A 157 -17.84 -4.80 -12.38
N ALA A 158 -18.64 -4.20 -11.49
CA ALA A 158 -19.79 -4.88 -10.90
C ALA A 158 -20.82 -5.31 -11.96
N GLU A 159 -21.10 -4.45 -12.95
CA GLU A 159 -21.99 -4.78 -14.07
C GLU A 159 -21.50 -5.98 -14.91
N LEU A 160 -20.19 -6.13 -15.07
CA LEU A 160 -19.59 -7.21 -15.85
C LEU A 160 -19.63 -8.56 -15.12
N HIS A 161 -19.81 -8.56 -13.80
CA HIS A 161 -19.77 -9.75 -12.94
C HIS A 161 -20.98 -9.88 -12.02
N PRO A 162 -22.22 -9.97 -12.54
CA PRO A 162 -23.42 -10.06 -11.72
C PRO A 162 -23.55 -11.40 -10.97
N ASP A 163 -22.89 -12.46 -11.48
CA ASP A 163 -22.97 -13.83 -10.97
C ASP A 163 -21.72 -14.26 -10.17
N SER A 164 -20.84 -13.33 -9.80
CA SER A 164 -19.65 -13.59 -8.99
C SER A 164 -19.80 -13.08 -7.56
N PRO A 165 -18.94 -13.51 -6.61
CA PRO A 165 -18.71 -12.75 -5.38
C PRO A 165 -18.32 -11.30 -5.70
N LYS A 166 -18.65 -10.36 -4.82
CA LYS A 166 -18.30 -8.94 -4.99
C LYS A 166 -16.80 -8.73 -5.15
N MET A 167 -16.40 -7.74 -5.93
CA MET A 167 -14.99 -7.54 -6.30
C MET A 167 -14.05 -7.37 -5.10
N CYS A 168 -12.83 -7.89 -5.23
CA CYS A 168 -11.71 -7.51 -4.38
C CYS A 168 -11.07 -6.25 -4.95
N ALA A 169 -10.98 -5.18 -4.17
CA ALA A 169 -10.33 -3.94 -4.60
C ALA A 169 -8.99 -3.77 -3.87
N ILE A 170 -7.93 -3.52 -4.64
CA ILE A 170 -6.57 -3.32 -4.12
C ILE A 170 -6.12 -1.90 -4.48
N GLY A 171 -5.78 -1.11 -3.46
CA GLY A 171 -5.25 0.24 -3.63
C GLY A 171 -3.86 0.36 -3.03
N ASN A 172 -2.87 0.65 -3.87
CA ASN A 172 -1.47 0.77 -3.50
C ASN A 172 -1.12 2.22 -3.13
N CYS A 173 -0.52 2.43 -1.96
CA CYS A 173 -0.10 3.74 -1.46
C CYS A 173 -1.21 4.81 -1.56
N ALA A 174 -1.01 5.87 -2.35
CA ALA A 174 -2.00 6.92 -2.55
C ALA A 174 -3.33 6.42 -3.16
N ALA A 175 -3.31 5.28 -3.86
CA ALA A 175 -4.54 4.69 -4.38
C ALA A 175 -5.41 4.06 -3.30
N GLY A 176 -4.87 3.69 -2.12
CA GLY A 176 -5.65 3.08 -1.05
C GLY A 176 -6.82 3.95 -0.61
N TYR A 177 -6.58 5.23 -0.32
CA TYR A 177 -7.67 6.15 0.07
C TYR A 177 -8.63 6.46 -1.10
N LEU A 178 -8.15 6.47 -2.35
CA LEU A 178 -9.01 6.63 -3.54
C LEU A 178 -9.98 5.44 -3.71
N THR A 179 -9.46 4.22 -3.59
CA THR A 179 -10.27 2.99 -3.56
C THR A 179 -11.29 3.04 -2.43
N MET A 180 -10.86 3.46 -1.23
CA MET A 180 -11.77 3.61 -0.11
C MET A 180 -12.84 4.68 -0.35
N PHE A 181 -12.53 5.82 -0.96
CA PHE A 181 -13.55 6.84 -1.29
C PHE A 181 -14.64 6.30 -2.20
N SER A 182 -14.28 5.43 -3.15
CA SER A 182 -15.26 4.75 -4.00
C SER A 182 -16.12 3.76 -3.19
N ALA A 183 -15.50 2.98 -2.30
CA ALA A 183 -16.19 2.05 -1.42
C ALA A 183 -17.11 2.71 -0.38
N MET A 184 -16.77 3.91 0.09
CA MET A 184 -17.63 4.69 0.99
C MET A 184 -18.93 5.14 0.29
N GLN A 185 -18.87 5.40 -1.01
CA GLN A 185 -20.01 5.86 -1.81
C GLN A 185 -20.86 4.70 -2.35
N ARG A 186 -20.23 3.56 -2.67
CA ARG A 186 -20.89 2.35 -3.19
C ARG A 186 -20.54 1.10 -2.38
N PRO A 187 -20.82 1.06 -1.05
CA PRO A 187 -20.47 -0.10 -0.23
C PRO A 187 -21.19 -1.40 -0.68
N ASP A 188 -22.25 -1.27 -1.47
CA ASP A 188 -23.04 -2.38 -2.01
C ASP A 188 -22.31 -3.23 -3.07
N ILE A 189 -21.30 -2.69 -3.77
CA ILE A 189 -20.60 -3.43 -4.85
C ILE A 189 -19.20 -3.93 -4.49
N PHE A 190 -18.66 -3.55 -3.32
CA PHE A 190 -17.33 -3.97 -2.88
C PHE A 190 -17.42 -5.25 -2.04
N GLY A 191 -16.52 -6.19 -2.32
CA GLY A 191 -16.11 -7.25 -1.40
C GLY A 191 -14.95 -6.75 -0.55
N PRO A 192 -13.96 -7.61 -0.22
CA PRO A 192 -12.78 -7.20 0.51
C PRO A 192 -11.99 -6.05 -0.15
N ILE A 193 -11.41 -5.18 0.66
CA ILE A 193 -10.61 -4.03 0.21
C ILE A 193 -9.24 -4.12 0.86
N LEU A 194 -8.19 -4.29 0.05
CA LEU A 194 -6.80 -4.23 0.50
C LEU A 194 -6.22 -2.85 0.22
N ILE A 195 -5.71 -2.21 1.27
CA ILE A 195 -4.93 -0.97 1.18
C ILE A 195 -3.49 -1.27 1.61
N ALA A 196 -2.57 -1.19 0.65
CA ALA A 196 -1.17 -1.56 0.84
C ALA A 196 -0.32 -0.31 1.00
N GLY A 197 0.35 -0.15 2.16
CA GLY A 197 1.20 1.02 2.43
C GLY A 197 0.46 2.36 2.26
N SER A 198 -0.81 2.43 2.67
CA SER A 198 -1.67 3.59 2.41
C SER A 198 -1.88 4.41 3.68
N PRO A 199 -1.36 5.65 3.77
CA PRO A 199 -1.54 6.48 4.96
C PRO A 199 -2.96 7.05 5.00
N LEU A 200 -3.62 6.95 6.16
CA LEU A 200 -4.97 7.50 6.41
C LEU A 200 -5.02 8.40 7.65
N SER A 201 -4.13 8.16 8.62
CA SER A 201 -3.95 8.97 9.83
C SER A 201 -2.65 9.76 9.79
N TYR A 202 -2.65 10.83 9.00
CA TYR A 202 -1.43 11.55 8.60
C TYR A 202 -0.64 12.18 9.75
N TRP A 203 -1.31 12.52 10.86
CA TRP A 203 -0.65 13.10 12.03
C TRP A 203 0.03 12.04 12.91
N ASN A 204 -0.45 10.80 12.91
CA ASN A 204 0.01 9.77 13.84
C ASN A 204 1.48 9.39 13.59
N GLY A 205 2.17 9.04 14.67
CA GLY A 205 3.58 8.65 14.62
C GLY A 205 4.23 8.67 16.00
N VAL A 206 5.54 8.46 16.02
CA VAL A 206 6.36 8.46 17.23
C VAL A 206 7.50 9.45 17.02
N ARG A 207 7.80 10.27 18.03
CA ARG A 207 8.95 11.18 17.98
C ARG A 207 10.26 10.42 17.73
N GLY A 208 11.17 11.02 16.98
CA GLY A 208 12.45 10.44 16.58
C GLY A 208 12.37 9.42 15.44
N LYS A 209 11.21 9.22 14.81
CA LYS A 209 11.02 8.33 13.66
C LYS A 209 10.21 9.04 12.56
N ASN A 210 10.48 8.68 11.30
CA ASN A 210 9.66 9.03 10.12
C ASN A 210 9.26 10.52 10.05
N PRO A 211 10.22 11.43 9.82
CA PRO A 211 10.02 12.88 9.94
C PRO A 211 9.12 13.47 8.85
N MET A 212 8.75 12.71 7.81
CA MET A 212 7.94 13.22 6.69
C MET A 212 6.64 13.90 7.15
N ARG A 213 6.04 13.43 8.26
CA ARG A 213 4.84 14.03 8.84
C ARG A 213 5.00 15.51 9.23
N TYR A 214 6.22 15.96 9.51
CA TYR A 214 6.50 17.35 9.92
C TYR A 214 6.63 18.31 8.74
N ALA A 215 6.84 17.80 7.52
CA ALA A 215 7.21 18.60 6.34
C ALA A 215 6.24 19.77 6.08
N GLY A 216 4.94 19.53 6.18
CA GLY A 216 3.92 20.58 6.04
C GLY A 216 4.08 21.71 7.07
N GLY A 217 4.39 21.38 8.32
CA GLY A 217 4.61 22.39 9.37
C GLY A 217 5.90 23.18 9.21
N LEU A 218 6.94 22.59 8.62
CA LEU A 218 8.23 23.28 8.39
C LEU A 218 8.13 24.39 7.35
N VAL A 219 7.19 24.28 6.41
CA VAL A 219 6.95 25.27 5.36
C VAL A 219 5.71 26.15 5.61
N GLY A 220 5.07 26.00 6.76
CA GLY A 220 3.86 26.79 7.10
C GLY A 220 2.59 26.34 6.38
N GLY A 221 2.52 25.09 5.94
CA GLY A 221 1.31 24.47 5.41
C GLY A 221 1.28 24.33 3.88
N SER A 222 0.08 24.35 3.33
CA SER A 222 -0.19 23.94 1.95
C SER A 222 0.05 25.01 0.88
N TRP A 223 0.24 26.28 1.26
CA TRP A 223 0.41 27.41 0.33
C TRP A 223 1.57 27.21 -0.65
N VAL A 224 2.60 26.48 -0.23
CA VAL A 224 3.75 26.13 -1.08
C VAL A 224 3.31 25.32 -2.31
N ASN A 225 2.28 24.49 -2.20
CA ASN A 225 1.79 23.71 -3.34
C ASN A 225 1.14 24.62 -4.39
N SER A 226 0.41 25.66 -3.95
CA SER A 226 -0.09 26.70 -4.85
C SER A 226 1.07 27.42 -5.55
N LEU A 227 2.11 27.81 -4.81
CA LEU A 227 3.30 28.44 -5.39
C LEU A 227 4.02 27.55 -6.42
N LEU A 228 4.24 26.28 -6.09
CA LEU A 228 4.90 25.34 -6.99
C LEU A 228 4.06 25.07 -8.25
N GLY A 229 2.74 25.07 -8.11
CA GLY A 229 1.79 25.02 -9.23
C GLY A 229 1.83 26.26 -10.11
N ASP A 230 1.85 27.45 -9.51
CA ASP A 230 1.96 28.74 -10.22
C ASP A 230 3.28 28.86 -10.98
N LEU A 231 4.40 28.46 -10.35
CA LEU A 231 5.71 28.35 -11.00
C LEU A 231 5.75 27.25 -12.08
N GLY A 232 4.77 26.35 -12.11
CA GLY A 232 4.55 25.37 -13.15
C GLY A 232 3.48 25.79 -14.16
N GLY A 233 3.04 27.05 -14.17
CA GLY A 233 2.03 27.54 -15.11
C GLY A 233 0.62 27.02 -14.83
N GLY A 234 0.30 26.72 -13.58
CA GLY A 234 -0.99 26.14 -13.15
C GLY A 234 -0.96 24.64 -12.93
N LYS A 235 0.17 23.97 -13.25
CA LYS A 235 0.37 22.54 -12.98
C LYS A 235 1.47 22.29 -11.98
N PHE A 236 1.16 21.46 -10.99
CA PHE A 236 2.14 20.93 -10.06
C PHE A 236 2.89 19.77 -10.71
N ASP A 237 4.22 19.80 -10.61
CA ASP A 237 5.11 18.81 -11.23
C ASP A 237 5.39 17.64 -10.27
N GLY A 238 5.14 16.40 -10.71
CA GLY A 238 5.34 15.19 -9.90
C GLY A 238 6.78 14.99 -9.42
N THR A 239 7.76 15.64 -10.05
CA THR A 239 9.17 15.63 -9.58
C THR A 239 9.33 16.15 -8.16
N TYR A 240 8.44 17.00 -7.66
CA TYR A 240 8.46 17.46 -6.27
C TYR A 240 8.14 16.33 -5.28
N LEU A 241 7.17 15.46 -5.60
CA LEU A 241 6.83 14.31 -4.76
C LEU A 241 7.96 13.28 -4.76
N ILE A 242 8.54 13.03 -5.94
CA ILE A 242 9.66 12.09 -6.07
C ILE A 242 10.90 12.61 -5.33
N MET A 243 11.13 13.92 -5.35
CA MET A 243 12.19 14.52 -4.54
C MET A 243 11.96 14.28 -3.05
N ASN A 244 10.72 14.39 -2.55
CA ASN A 244 10.42 14.06 -1.16
C ASN A 244 10.78 12.60 -0.83
N PHE A 245 10.47 11.65 -1.70
CA PHE A 245 10.88 10.24 -1.52
C PHE A 245 12.40 10.06 -1.55
N ASN A 246 13.08 10.67 -2.52
CA ASN A 246 14.54 10.63 -2.63
C ASN A 246 15.24 11.17 -1.38
N LEU A 247 14.70 12.25 -0.79
CA LEU A 247 15.28 12.91 0.38
C LEU A 247 15.12 12.10 1.68
N LEU A 248 14.26 11.08 1.72
CA LEU A 248 14.17 10.16 2.86
C LEU A 248 15.41 9.30 3.02
N SER A 249 16.07 8.94 1.92
CA SER A 249 17.32 8.20 1.93
C SER A 249 18.39 8.99 1.20
N LEU A 250 18.94 9.99 1.89
CA LEU A 250 19.90 10.93 1.32
C LEU A 250 21.14 10.22 0.76
N ALA A 251 21.66 9.22 1.49
CA ALA A 251 22.79 8.41 1.03
C ALA A 251 22.45 7.65 -0.26
N ASN A 252 21.28 7.01 -0.31
CA ASN A 252 20.84 6.28 -1.50
C ASN A 252 20.69 7.20 -2.71
N PHE A 253 20.01 8.34 -2.54
CA PHE A 253 19.76 9.30 -3.61
C PHE A 253 21.04 9.96 -4.14
N LEU A 254 21.90 10.47 -3.25
CA LEU A 254 23.08 11.24 -3.65
C LEU A 254 24.29 10.37 -4.01
N TRP A 255 24.36 9.14 -3.52
CA TRP A 255 25.58 8.33 -3.64
C TRP A 255 25.31 6.84 -3.88
N THR A 256 24.83 6.12 -2.87
CA THR A 256 24.88 4.64 -2.80
C THR A 256 24.26 3.99 -4.03
N LYS A 257 23.09 4.44 -4.50
CA LYS A 257 22.43 3.86 -5.69
C LYS A 257 23.29 3.97 -6.96
N GLN A 258 23.93 5.13 -7.16
CA GLN A 258 24.76 5.37 -8.34
C GLN A 258 26.11 4.67 -8.20
N TYR A 259 26.68 4.66 -7.00
CA TYR A 259 27.92 3.96 -6.71
C TYR A 259 27.77 2.45 -6.85
N ASP A 260 26.68 1.86 -6.36
CA ASP A 260 26.42 0.42 -6.45
C ASP A 260 26.29 -0.03 -7.91
N LEU A 261 25.60 0.77 -8.73
CA LEU A 261 25.57 0.58 -10.18
C LEU A 261 26.97 0.68 -10.79
N TYR A 262 27.73 1.72 -10.45
CA TYR A 262 29.08 1.91 -10.96
C TYR A 262 30.02 0.76 -10.57
N ALA A 263 29.97 0.32 -9.31
CA ALA A 263 30.82 -0.73 -8.77
C ALA A 263 30.50 -2.09 -9.41
N ASN A 264 29.22 -2.34 -9.72
CA ASN A 264 28.72 -3.59 -10.29
C ASN A 264 28.20 -3.41 -11.74
N VAL A 265 28.82 -2.51 -12.50
CA VAL A 265 28.31 -2.06 -13.82
C VAL A 265 28.13 -3.20 -14.82
N ASP A 266 28.91 -4.26 -14.67
CA ASP A 266 28.88 -5.45 -15.52
C ASP A 266 27.62 -6.33 -15.30
N LYS A 267 26.84 -6.09 -14.23
CA LYS A 267 25.68 -6.93 -13.83
C LYS A 267 24.40 -6.15 -13.49
N GLU A 268 24.53 -4.97 -12.89
CA GLU A 268 23.37 -4.25 -12.33
C GLU A 268 22.64 -3.35 -13.35
N GLY A 269 23.19 -3.17 -14.56
CA GLY A 269 22.66 -2.22 -15.55
C GLY A 269 21.20 -2.46 -15.93
N GLU A 270 20.81 -3.70 -16.24
CA GLU A 270 19.43 -4.02 -16.65
C GLU A 270 18.42 -3.79 -15.53
N ARG A 271 18.69 -4.35 -14.34
CA ARG A 271 17.85 -4.15 -13.14
C ARG A 271 17.70 -2.67 -12.78
N TYR A 272 18.79 -1.90 -12.90
CA TYR A 272 18.78 -0.47 -12.65
C TYR A 272 17.87 0.28 -13.64
N LEU A 273 18.02 0.02 -14.94
CA LEU A 273 17.20 0.64 -15.99
C LEU A 273 15.72 0.28 -15.84
N GLU A 274 15.42 -0.99 -15.55
CA GLU A 274 14.06 -1.45 -15.27
C GLU A 274 13.38 -0.60 -14.19
N PHE A 275 14.06 -0.37 -13.06
CA PHE A 275 13.52 0.48 -11.99
C PHE A 275 13.44 1.95 -12.40
N GLU A 276 14.50 2.49 -13.03
CA GLU A 276 14.56 3.89 -13.42
C GLU A 276 13.55 4.28 -14.50
N LYS A 277 13.15 3.32 -15.34
CA LYS A 277 12.11 3.49 -16.35
C LYS A 277 10.77 3.90 -15.72
N TRP A 278 10.44 3.35 -14.55
CA TRP A 278 9.28 3.79 -13.76
C TRP A 278 9.61 5.03 -12.92
N TRP A 279 10.76 5.04 -12.22
CA TRP A 279 11.12 6.14 -11.32
C TRP A 279 11.25 7.49 -12.04
N GLY A 280 11.63 7.48 -13.32
CA GLY A 280 11.76 8.65 -14.19
C GLY A 280 10.48 9.06 -14.92
N ASP A 281 9.36 8.33 -14.78
CA ASP A 281 8.11 8.63 -15.49
C ASP A 281 7.28 9.72 -14.79
N PHE A 282 7.76 10.96 -14.86
CA PHE A 282 7.21 12.07 -14.09
C PHE A 282 5.87 12.59 -14.62
N ILE A 283 4.82 12.47 -13.79
CA ILE A 283 3.48 12.98 -14.08
C ILE A 283 3.27 14.42 -13.57
N GLN A 284 2.11 15.00 -13.87
CA GLN A 284 1.68 16.31 -13.38
C GLN A 284 0.31 16.22 -12.69
N PHE A 285 -0.02 17.25 -11.92
CA PHE A 285 -1.34 17.51 -11.32
C PHE A 285 -1.76 18.93 -11.66
N ASN A 286 -3.07 19.18 -11.76
CA ASN A 286 -3.57 20.54 -11.63
C ASN A 286 -3.29 21.00 -10.21
N THR A 287 -3.00 22.29 -10.06
CA THR A 287 -2.66 22.86 -8.73
C THR A 287 -3.76 22.61 -7.70
N SER A 288 -5.03 22.66 -8.13
CA SER A 288 -6.20 22.37 -7.29
C SER A 288 -6.21 20.93 -6.75
N GLU A 289 -5.71 19.95 -7.51
CA GLU A 289 -5.70 18.55 -7.11
C GLU A 289 -4.75 18.31 -5.93
N ILE A 290 -3.49 18.73 -6.08
CA ILE A 290 -2.48 18.54 -5.03
C ILE A 290 -2.80 19.40 -3.80
N LYS A 291 -3.36 20.60 -4.00
CA LYS A 291 -3.76 21.48 -2.90
C LYS A 291 -4.88 20.84 -2.09
N TRP A 292 -5.90 20.28 -2.76
CA TRP A 292 -6.98 19.55 -2.09
C TRP A 292 -6.43 18.39 -1.25
N LEU A 293 -5.53 17.57 -1.81
CA LEU A 293 -4.90 16.47 -1.08
C LEU A 293 -4.18 16.94 0.19
N VAL A 294 -3.31 17.94 0.05
CA VAL A 294 -2.52 18.45 1.19
C VAL A 294 -3.41 19.11 2.23
N ASP A 295 -4.38 19.91 1.82
CA ASP A 295 -5.32 20.57 2.73
C ASP A 295 -6.16 19.55 3.51
N LYS A 296 -6.79 18.62 2.78
CA LYS A 296 -7.80 17.72 3.34
C LYS A 296 -7.21 16.55 4.10
N LEU A 297 -6.12 15.99 3.61
CA LEU A 297 -5.57 14.74 4.12
C LEU A 297 -4.31 14.99 4.95
N PHE A 298 -3.25 15.52 4.35
CA PHE A 298 -1.94 15.58 5.00
C PHE A 298 -1.88 16.61 6.14
N VAL A 299 -2.34 17.83 5.90
CA VAL A 299 -2.34 18.91 6.90
C VAL A 299 -3.63 18.89 7.73
N GLY A 300 -4.79 18.78 7.09
CA GLY A 300 -6.08 18.83 7.78
C GLY A 300 -6.52 17.52 8.45
N ASN A 301 -6.02 16.37 8.00
CA ASN A 301 -6.34 15.04 8.56
C ASN A 301 -7.86 14.79 8.67
N GLU A 302 -8.64 15.30 7.71
CA GLU A 302 -10.10 15.36 7.78
C GLU A 302 -10.77 13.98 7.67
N LEU A 303 -10.12 13.01 7.02
CA LEU A 303 -10.68 11.68 6.77
C LEU A 303 -10.98 10.93 8.07
N THR A 304 -9.99 10.86 8.95
CA THR A 304 -10.04 10.10 10.20
C THR A 304 -10.61 10.90 11.36
N THR A 305 -10.95 12.18 11.12
CA THR A 305 -11.83 12.96 11.99
C THR A 305 -13.31 12.86 11.56
N GLY A 306 -13.60 12.16 10.46
CA GLY A 306 -14.95 12.03 9.92
C GLY A 306 -15.54 13.36 9.41
N ASN A 307 -14.69 14.35 9.14
CA ASN A 307 -15.09 15.68 8.66
C ASN A 307 -14.96 15.84 7.15
N LEU A 308 -14.29 14.89 6.47
CA LEU A 308 -14.09 14.96 5.02
C LEU A 308 -15.43 14.90 4.29
N THR A 309 -15.81 16.03 3.72
CA THR A 309 -17.03 16.20 2.93
C THR A 309 -16.66 16.92 1.64
N THR A 310 -17.11 16.35 0.52
CA THR A 310 -16.97 16.95 -0.82
C THR A 310 -17.83 18.21 -0.94
N GLU A 311 -17.57 19.05 -1.95
CA GLU A 311 -18.30 20.29 -2.16
C GLU A 311 -19.82 20.06 -2.36
N ASP A 312 -20.20 18.94 -2.96
CA ASP A 312 -21.59 18.52 -3.18
C ASP A 312 -22.25 17.85 -1.96
N GLY A 313 -21.55 17.80 -0.82
CA GLY A 313 -22.10 17.33 0.45
C GLY A 313 -21.96 15.82 0.68
N ILE A 314 -21.27 15.08 -0.18
CA ILE A 314 -20.97 13.66 0.05
C ILE A 314 -19.92 13.57 1.16
N ARG A 315 -20.31 12.96 2.28
CA ARG A 315 -19.42 12.66 3.40
C ARG A 315 -18.64 11.39 3.12
N LEU A 316 -17.31 11.49 3.14
CA LEU A 316 -16.39 10.38 2.96
C LEU A 316 -15.94 9.89 4.35
N ASP A 317 -16.63 8.87 4.85
CA ASP A 317 -16.36 8.27 6.16
C ASP A 317 -16.08 6.77 6.00
N PRO A 318 -14.88 6.27 6.36
CA PRO A 318 -14.55 4.84 6.24
C PRO A 318 -15.52 3.91 6.98
N ARG A 319 -16.23 4.41 8.00
CA ARG A 319 -17.26 3.64 8.72
C ARG A 319 -18.50 3.35 7.86
N ALA A 320 -18.66 3.98 6.69
CA ALA A 320 -19.71 3.64 5.73
C ALA A 320 -19.44 2.31 4.99
N ILE A 321 -18.17 1.90 4.88
CA ILE A 321 -17.76 0.68 4.17
C ILE A 321 -18.28 -0.56 4.92
N THR A 322 -19.08 -1.40 4.27
CA THR A 322 -19.64 -2.62 4.89
C THR A 322 -18.77 -3.85 4.75
N SER A 323 -17.79 -3.80 3.86
CA SER A 323 -16.97 -4.94 3.47
C SER A 323 -15.68 -5.01 4.29
N PRO A 324 -15.01 -6.17 4.35
CA PRO A 324 -13.76 -6.29 5.10
C PRO A 324 -12.68 -5.34 4.55
N ILE A 325 -11.98 -4.66 5.47
CA ILE A 325 -10.87 -3.77 5.13
C ILE A 325 -9.58 -4.41 5.62
N ILE A 326 -8.62 -4.58 4.73
CA ILE A 326 -7.30 -5.15 4.99
C ILE A 326 -6.27 -4.04 4.86
N THR A 327 -5.46 -3.81 5.89
CA THR A 327 -4.36 -2.83 5.88
C THR A 327 -3.03 -3.56 5.93
N PHE A 328 -2.23 -3.50 4.85
CA PHE A 328 -0.87 -4.04 4.86
C PHE A 328 0.13 -2.93 5.22
N VAL A 329 0.86 -3.12 6.32
CA VAL A 329 1.77 -2.14 6.91
C VAL A 329 3.15 -2.73 7.16
N SER A 330 4.19 -1.88 7.22
CA SER A 330 5.54 -2.34 7.57
C SER A 330 6.35 -1.39 8.43
N ASP A 331 7.13 -1.93 9.38
CA ASP A 331 8.12 -1.16 10.15
C ASP A 331 9.27 -0.61 9.28
N GLY A 332 9.53 -1.24 8.12
CA GLY A 332 10.51 -0.76 7.14
C GLY A 332 9.99 0.41 6.29
N ASP A 333 8.70 0.73 6.39
CA ASP A 333 8.07 1.83 5.66
C ASP A 333 8.26 3.16 6.39
N ASN A 334 9.08 4.04 5.82
CA ASN A 334 9.30 5.40 6.29
C ASN A 334 8.49 6.46 5.53
N ILE A 335 7.65 6.05 4.57
CA ILE A 335 6.73 6.90 3.82
C ILE A 335 5.35 6.89 4.49
N SER A 336 4.82 5.70 4.75
CA SER A 336 3.51 5.47 5.36
C SER A 336 3.61 4.44 6.49
N PRO A 337 4.30 4.81 7.59
CA PRO A 337 4.59 3.88 8.68
C PRO A 337 3.32 3.32 9.33
N PRO A 338 3.42 2.23 10.12
CA PRO A 338 2.25 1.55 10.70
C PRO A 338 1.30 2.50 11.46
N ALA A 339 1.85 3.47 12.20
CA ALA A 339 1.08 4.50 12.89
C ALA A 339 0.13 5.31 11.97
N GLN A 340 0.55 5.58 10.72
CA GLN A 340 -0.26 6.35 9.75
C GLN A 340 -1.19 5.46 8.93
N SER A 341 -0.74 4.24 8.61
CA SER A 341 -1.47 3.31 7.73
C SER A 341 -2.54 2.51 8.48
N ALA A 342 -2.33 2.15 9.74
CA ALA A 342 -3.31 1.45 10.58
C ALA A 342 -3.96 2.33 11.66
N GLY A 343 -3.40 3.51 11.95
CA GLY A 343 -3.90 4.39 13.02
C GLY A 343 -5.34 4.87 12.85
N TRP A 344 -5.88 4.83 11.63
CA TRP A 344 -7.25 5.26 11.34
C TRP A 344 -8.27 4.41 12.08
N ILE A 345 -7.93 3.15 12.38
CA ILE A 345 -8.78 2.22 13.12
C ILE A 345 -9.01 2.77 14.53
N ALA A 346 -7.95 3.21 15.20
CA ALA A 346 -8.02 3.79 16.53
C ALA A 346 -8.55 5.25 16.54
N ASP A 347 -8.49 5.96 15.41
CA ASP A 347 -9.09 7.29 15.27
C ASP A 347 -10.62 7.19 15.17
N LEU A 348 -11.12 6.19 14.44
CA LEU A 348 -12.54 6.07 14.08
C LEU A 348 -13.37 5.24 15.06
N TYR A 349 -12.77 4.28 15.75
CA TYR A 349 -13.48 3.36 16.65
C TYR A 349 -12.98 3.47 18.09
N LYS A 350 -13.92 3.45 19.03
CA LYS A 350 -13.65 3.55 20.47
C LYS A 350 -12.96 2.31 21.01
N ASP A 351 -13.52 1.17 20.69
CA ASP A 351 -13.05 -0.15 21.11
C ASP A 351 -13.48 -1.21 20.09
N THR A 352 -13.06 -2.45 20.34
CA THR A 352 -13.42 -3.58 19.48
C THR A 352 -14.90 -3.92 19.53
N ASN A 353 -15.61 -3.60 20.61
CA ASN A 353 -17.05 -3.84 20.69
C ASN A 353 -17.79 -2.93 19.71
N GLU A 354 -17.36 -1.68 19.52
CA GLU A 354 -17.92 -0.78 18.49
C GLU A 354 -17.75 -1.35 17.09
N ILE A 355 -16.55 -1.86 16.76
CA ILE A 355 -16.25 -2.50 15.46
C ILE A 355 -17.23 -3.66 15.20
N ILE A 356 -17.41 -4.52 16.20
CA ILE A 356 -18.26 -5.71 16.12
C ILE A 356 -19.73 -5.35 16.05
N ALA A 357 -20.18 -4.42 16.89
CA ALA A 357 -21.56 -3.95 16.93
C ALA A 357 -21.94 -3.23 15.63
N SER A 358 -20.97 -2.58 14.99
CA SER A 358 -21.10 -1.99 13.64
C SER A 358 -20.99 -3.03 12.52
N GLY A 359 -20.79 -4.30 12.86
CA GLY A 359 -20.69 -5.41 11.93
C GLY A 359 -19.47 -5.36 11.00
N LYS A 360 -18.40 -4.67 11.42
CA LYS A 360 -17.18 -4.43 10.63
C LYS A 360 -16.16 -5.53 10.84
N THR A 361 -15.45 -5.89 9.78
CA THR A 361 -14.30 -6.78 9.81
C THR A 361 -13.08 -5.99 9.34
N ILE A 362 -12.09 -5.82 10.21
CA ILE A 362 -10.86 -5.10 9.90
C ILE A 362 -9.69 -6.03 10.17
N VAL A 363 -8.83 -6.19 9.18
CA VAL A 363 -7.61 -6.99 9.27
C VAL A 363 -6.42 -6.08 9.02
N TYR A 364 -5.37 -6.18 9.82
CA TYR A 364 -4.07 -5.61 9.45
C TYR A 364 -3.02 -6.72 9.34
N CYS A 365 -2.04 -6.54 8.48
CA CYS A 365 -0.88 -7.41 8.38
C CYS A 365 0.37 -6.55 8.56
N LEU A 366 1.23 -6.93 9.50
CA LEU A 366 2.47 -6.21 9.80
C LEU A 366 3.67 -7.01 9.33
N ASN A 367 4.47 -6.44 8.43
CA ASN A 367 5.79 -6.95 8.09
C ASN A 367 6.88 -6.08 8.76
N HIS A 368 7.91 -6.67 9.35
CA HIS A 368 8.91 -5.92 10.11
C HIS A 368 10.11 -5.41 9.29
N LYS A 369 10.21 -5.74 8.00
CA LYS A 369 11.45 -5.55 7.21
C LYS A 369 11.26 -4.80 5.90
N VAL A 370 10.11 -4.93 5.25
CA VAL A 370 9.93 -4.41 3.89
C VAL A 370 9.84 -2.89 3.85
N GLY A 371 10.60 -2.27 2.94
CA GLY A 371 10.43 -0.84 2.65
C GLY A 371 9.13 -0.58 1.89
N HIS A 372 8.69 0.68 1.85
CA HIS A 372 7.42 1.10 1.24
C HIS A 372 7.12 0.48 -0.13
N LEU A 373 8.06 0.56 -1.08
CA LEU A 373 7.86 0.00 -2.42
C LEU A 373 7.73 -1.52 -2.39
N ALA A 374 8.49 -2.19 -1.54
CA ALA A 374 8.47 -3.65 -1.45
C ALA A 374 7.13 -4.23 -0.99
N ILE A 375 6.27 -3.41 -0.38
CA ILE A 375 4.89 -3.74 0.03
C ILE A 375 4.01 -4.09 -1.17
N PHE A 376 4.22 -3.46 -2.34
CA PHE A 376 3.33 -3.61 -3.51
C PHE A 376 4.06 -3.82 -4.86
N THR A 377 5.40 -3.89 -4.87
CA THR A 377 6.18 -4.10 -6.12
C THR A 377 6.70 -5.53 -6.29
N ALA A 378 6.04 -6.55 -5.72
CA ALA A 378 6.41 -7.97 -5.88
C ALA A 378 7.92 -8.23 -5.72
N THR A 379 8.51 -7.74 -4.62
CA THR A 379 9.88 -8.14 -4.24
C THR A 379 9.84 -9.56 -3.65
N LYS A 380 10.99 -10.24 -3.49
CA LYS A 380 10.98 -11.62 -2.93
C LYS A 380 10.17 -11.75 -1.64
N VAL A 381 10.21 -10.72 -0.80
CA VAL A 381 9.42 -10.67 0.44
C VAL A 381 7.97 -10.31 0.11
N GLY A 382 7.69 -9.16 -0.52
CA GLY A 382 6.30 -8.76 -0.85
C GLY A 382 5.49 -9.79 -1.65
N LYS A 383 6.14 -10.62 -2.47
CA LYS A 383 5.53 -11.77 -3.16
C LYS A 383 4.83 -12.73 -2.19
N ARG A 384 5.44 -13.00 -1.03
CA ARG A 384 4.88 -13.86 0.00
C ARG A 384 3.56 -13.29 0.52
N GLU A 385 3.53 -12.01 0.84
CA GLU A 385 2.31 -11.37 1.34
C GLU A 385 1.25 -11.23 0.24
N ASP A 386 1.62 -10.92 -1.00
CA ASP A 386 0.71 -10.89 -2.16
C ASP A 386 0.01 -12.25 -2.35
N GLU A 387 0.78 -13.35 -2.32
CA GLU A 387 0.26 -14.72 -2.40
C GLU A 387 -0.69 -15.03 -1.24
N VAL A 388 -0.30 -14.70 -0.01
CA VAL A 388 -1.16 -14.85 1.18
C VAL A 388 -2.47 -14.09 1.01
N PHE A 389 -2.46 -12.84 0.54
CA PHE A 389 -3.69 -12.06 0.39
C PHE A 389 -4.59 -12.63 -0.70
N VAL A 390 -4.06 -12.98 -1.87
CA VAL A 390 -4.85 -13.55 -2.96
C VAL A 390 -5.46 -14.88 -2.52
N GLU A 391 -4.68 -15.76 -1.90
CA GLU A 391 -5.18 -17.06 -1.44
C GLU A 391 -6.22 -16.90 -0.31
N ASN A 392 -6.04 -15.94 0.59
CA ASN A 392 -6.90 -15.77 1.76
C ASN A 392 -8.09 -14.85 1.58
N MET A 393 -8.21 -14.16 0.45
CA MET A 393 -9.22 -13.12 0.29
C MET A 393 -10.65 -13.61 0.54
N ASP A 394 -10.98 -14.83 0.11
CA ASP A 394 -12.30 -15.43 0.36
C ASP A 394 -12.50 -15.81 1.83
N SER A 395 -11.44 -16.22 2.53
CA SER A 395 -11.51 -16.47 3.97
C SER A 395 -11.68 -15.17 4.76
N ILE A 396 -10.97 -14.10 4.36
CA ILE A 396 -11.13 -12.75 4.93
C ILE A 396 -12.54 -12.23 4.69
N ASP A 397 -13.10 -12.49 3.50
CA ASP A 397 -14.43 -12.03 3.15
C ASP A 397 -15.49 -12.56 4.13
N VAL A 398 -15.34 -13.79 4.61
CA VAL A 398 -16.31 -14.41 5.52
C VAL A 398 -15.91 -14.36 6.99
N LEU A 399 -14.81 -13.68 7.33
CA LEU A 399 -14.39 -13.48 8.72
C LEU A 399 -15.49 -12.77 9.52
N PRO A 400 -15.75 -13.22 10.76
CA PRO A 400 -16.72 -12.55 11.61
C PRO A 400 -16.27 -11.11 11.94
N PRO A 401 -17.23 -10.24 12.32
CA PRO A 401 -16.89 -8.88 12.72
C PRO A 401 -15.88 -8.85 13.87
N GLY A 402 -14.91 -7.95 13.76
CA GLY A 402 -13.81 -7.84 14.69
C GLY A 402 -12.60 -7.12 14.10
N LEU A 403 -11.58 -6.99 14.92
CA LEU A 403 -10.25 -6.49 14.56
C LEU A 403 -9.26 -7.64 14.69
N TYR A 404 -8.52 -7.90 13.62
CA TYR A 404 -7.60 -9.04 13.53
C TYR A 404 -6.24 -8.60 13.00
N GLU A 405 -5.18 -9.27 13.45
CA GLU A 405 -3.92 -9.32 12.75
C GLU A 405 -3.86 -10.59 11.90
N LEU A 406 -3.49 -10.45 10.63
CA LEU A 406 -3.10 -11.57 9.78
C LEU A 406 -1.61 -11.85 10.01
N VAL A 407 -1.32 -12.91 10.75
CA VAL A 407 0.04 -13.34 11.08
C VAL A 407 0.44 -14.47 10.13
N VAL A 408 1.54 -14.27 9.41
CA VAL A 408 2.08 -15.30 8.51
C VAL A 408 3.07 -16.16 9.29
N ASP A 409 2.65 -17.40 9.60
CA ASP A 409 3.41 -18.35 10.43
C ASP A 409 4.63 -18.92 9.72
N THR A 410 4.57 -19.09 8.39
CA THR A 410 5.68 -19.64 7.61
C THR A 410 6.90 -18.71 7.73
N PRO A 411 8.05 -19.14 8.28
CA PRO A 411 9.20 -18.26 8.45
C PRO A 411 9.68 -17.67 7.12
N GLU A 412 9.99 -16.37 7.10
CA GLU A 412 10.57 -15.73 5.91
C GLU A 412 11.82 -16.50 5.40
N GLY A 413 11.87 -16.78 4.10
CA GLY A 413 12.95 -17.53 3.44
C GLY A 413 12.72 -19.04 3.34
N THR A 414 11.58 -19.56 3.81
CA THR A 414 11.21 -20.99 3.74
C THR A 414 10.09 -21.29 2.73
N GLU A 415 9.69 -20.28 1.93
CA GLU A 415 8.54 -20.33 1.02
C GLU A 415 8.74 -21.32 -0.13
N GLU A 416 9.98 -21.55 -0.57
CA GLU A 416 10.30 -22.48 -1.67
C GLU A 416 10.05 -23.97 -1.31
N HIS A 417 9.72 -24.28 -0.06
CA HIS A 417 9.65 -25.65 0.46
C HIS A 417 8.28 -26.06 1.01
N GLY A 418 7.23 -25.22 0.91
CA GLY A 418 5.90 -25.57 1.41
C GLY A 418 4.83 -24.52 1.14
N LYS A 419 3.59 -24.84 1.49
CA LYS A 419 2.46 -23.90 1.44
C LYS A 419 2.64 -22.80 2.50
N LEU A 420 2.27 -21.57 2.16
CA LEU A 420 2.18 -20.48 3.13
C LEU A 420 1.05 -20.80 4.13
N VAL A 421 1.36 -20.68 5.41
CA VAL A 421 0.41 -20.87 6.51
C VAL A 421 0.28 -19.53 7.23
N SER A 422 -0.97 -19.14 7.46
CA SER A 422 -1.29 -17.93 8.20
C SER A 422 -2.48 -18.14 9.13
N HIS A 423 -2.63 -17.25 10.10
CA HIS A 423 -3.79 -17.22 10.97
C HIS A 423 -4.23 -15.80 11.31
N TYR A 424 -5.47 -15.69 11.79
CA TYR A 424 -6.04 -14.45 12.28
C TYR A 424 -5.97 -14.41 13.81
N GLU A 425 -5.21 -13.47 14.34
CA GLU A 425 -5.12 -13.22 15.78
C GLU A 425 -6.04 -12.05 16.16
N PRO A 426 -7.00 -12.22 17.09
CA PRO A 426 -7.83 -11.12 17.56
C PRO A 426 -6.99 -10.02 18.21
N ARG A 427 -7.28 -8.76 17.88
CA ARG A 427 -6.56 -7.58 18.37
C ARG A 427 -7.52 -6.55 18.94
N THR A 428 -6.94 -5.59 19.66
CA THR A 428 -7.62 -4.48 20.32
C THR A 428 -7.18 -3.14 19.75
N ILE A 429 -7.94 -2.09 20.07
CA ILE A 429 -7.53 -0.71 19.75
C ILE A 429 -6.19 -0.36 20.43
N ALA A 430 -5.89 -0.95 21.59
CA ALA A 430 -4.61 -0.74 22.26
C ALA A 430 -3.43 -1.29 21.43
N ASP A 431 -3.62 -2.43 20.74
CA ASP A 431 -2.60 -3.01 19.87
C ASP A 431 -2.34 -2.10 18.66
N ILE A 432 -3.38 -1.48 18.08
CA ILE A 432 -3.21 -0.48 17.01
C ILE A 432 -2.45 0.74 17.52
N LYS A 433 -2.76 1.25 18.71
CA LYS A 433 -2.04 2.37 19.30
C LYS A 433 -0.58 2.02 19.62
N ALA A 434 -0.27 0.74 19.89
CA ALA A 434 1.09 0.27 20.12
C ALA A 434 1.97 0.33 18.86
N LEU A 435 1.38 0.37 17.66
CA LEU A 435 2.09 0.62 16.40
C LEU A 435 2.61 2.08 16.27
N GLY A 436 2.16 2.97 17.15
CA GLY A 436 2.55 4.37 17.22
C GLY A 436 1.33 5.29 17.25
N TRP A 437 1.28 6.16 18.25
CA TRP A 437 0.15 7.05 18.49
C TRP A 437 0.61 8.41 19.00
N ASN A 438 -0.05 9.48 18.56
CA ASN A 438 0.27 10.81 19.04
C ASN A 438 -0.17 11.03 20.49
N SER A 439 0.61 11.84 21.21
CA SER A 439 0.14 12.45 22.44
C SER A 439 -0.82 13.61 22.12
N GLU A 440 -1.62 14.03 23.09
CA GLU A 440 -2.47 15.23 22.93
C GLU A 440 -1.63 16.49 22.68
N GLU A 441 -0.41 16.56 23.22
CA GLU A 441 0.54 17.66 22.94
C GLU A 441 0.99 17.66 21.48
N ASP A 442 1.33 16.48 20.95
CA ASP A 442 1.73 16.32 19.55
C ASP A 442 0.58 16.70 18.61
N ASP A 443 -0.63 16.18 18.86
CA ASP A 443 -1.83 16.53 18.09
C ASP A 443 -2.12 18.03 18.13
N ARG A 444 -1.86 18.70 19.25
CA ARG A 444 -2.04 20.16 19.36
C ARG A 444 -1.05 20.91 18.48
N ALA A 445 0.19 20.43 18.35
CA ALA A 445 1.15 21.01 17.42
C ALA A 445 0.64 20.90 15.97
N PHE A 446 0.18 19.71 15.55
CA PHE A 446 -0.40 19.51 14.22
C PHE A 446 -1.68 20.33 13.98
N ALA A 447 -2.57 20.43 14.96
CA ALA A 447 -3.76 21.27 14.87
C ALA A 447 -3.41 22.75 14.69
N THR A 448 -2.32 23.20 15.32
CA THR A 448 -1.80 24.57 15.17
C THR A 448 -1.25 24.80 13.77
N VAL A 449 -0.52 23.81 13.22
CA VAL A 449 -0.08 23.83 11.80
C VAL A 449 -1.29 23.92 10.87
N ALA A 450 -2.33 23.12 11.08
CA ALA A 450 -3.52 23.12 10.25
C ALA A 450 -4.20 24.50 10.23
N LYS A 451 -4.34 25.15 11.39
CA LYS A 451 -4.89 26.51 11.47
C LYS A 451 -4.00 27.57 10.82
N ALA A 452 -2.69 27.48 11.00
CA ALA A 452 -1.76 28.37 10.33
C ALA A 452 -1.81 28.19 8.80
N SER A 453 -1.87 26.94 8.34
CA SER A 453 -1.96 26.56 6.93
C SER A 453 -3.20 27.14 6.27
N GLU A 454 -4.38 27.00 6.89
CA GLU A 454 -5.63 27.59 6.38
C GLU A 454 -5.47 29.10 6.10
N ALA A 455 -4.92 29.84 7.06
CA ALA A 455 -4.74 31.29 6.95
C ALA A 455 -3.66 31.69 5.94
N LEU A 456 -2.49 31.03 5.96
CA LEU A 456 -1.38 31.30 5.04
C LEU A 456 -1.76 30.98 3.60
N SER A 457 -2.42 29.86 3.36
CA SER A 457 -2.93 29.49 2.04
C SER A 457 -3.98 30.48 1.55
N TYR A 458 -4.91 30.91 2.39
CA TYR A 458 -5.87 31.95 2.03
C TYR A 458 -5.19 33.26 1.63
N MET A 459 -4.21 33.72 2.41
CA MET A 459 -3.45 34.94 2.08
C MET A 459 -2.67 34.79 0.77
N TYR A 460 -2.03 33.65 0.55
CA TYR A 460 -1.32 33.37 -0.71
C TYR A 460 -2.26 33.46 -1.90
N ASP A 461 -3.38 32.73 -1.86
CA ASP A 461 -4.34 32.63 -2.96
C ASP A 461 -4.96 34.00 -3.30
N LYS A 462 -5.14 34.90 -2.30
CA LYS A 462 -5.71 36.24 -2.52
C LYS A 462 -4.68 37.30 -2.90
N MET A 463 -3.46 37.24 -2.36
CA MET A 463 -2.49 38.33 -2.50
C MET A 463 -1.36 38.01 -3.48
N VAL A 464 -0.90 36.76 -3.52
CA VAL A 464 0.32 36.35 -4.24
C VAL A 464 -0.01 35.64 -5.55
N HIS A 465 -0.90 34.66 -5.53
CA HIS A 465 -1.33 33.90 -6.71
C HIS A 465 -1.68 34.79 -7.93
N PRO A 466 -2.43 35.92 -7.80
CA PRO A 466 -2.77 36.77 -8.93
C PRO A 466 -1.55 37.33 -9.69
N MET A 467 -0.39 37.43 -9.06
CA MET A 467 0.86 37.90 -9.68
C MET A 467 1.44 36.88 -10.68
N PHE A 468 1.06 35.61 -10.58
CA PHE A 468 1.58 34.52 -11.41
C PHE A 468 0.75 34.26 -12.68
N LYS A 469 -0.36 34.98 -12.89
CA LYS A 469 -1.23 34.81 -14.07
C LYS A 469 -0.49 34.88 -15.41
N MET A 470 0.61 35.65 -15.49
CA MET A 470 1.42 35.74 -16.71
C MET A 470 2.15 34.44 -17.07
N PHE A 471 2.40 33.57 -16.09
CA PHE A 471 3.07 32.28 -16.26
C PHE A 471 2.12 31.15 -16.64
N ALA A 472 0.81 31.36 -16.53
CA ALA A 472 -0.23 30.39 -16.88
C ALA A 472 -0.42 30.29 -18.41
N ASN A 473 0.61 29.82 -19.12
CA ASN A 473 0.55 29.52 -20.55
C ASN A 473 1.42 28.30 -20.88
N GLU A 474 1.04 27.58 -21.95
CA GLU A 474 1.66 26.31 -22.33
C GLU A 474 3.17 26.41 -22.59
N ARG A 475 3.64 27.51 -23.21
CA ARG A 475 5.07 27.68 -23.52
C ARG A 475 5.91 27.78 -22.26
N TYR A 476 5.43 28.54 -21.27
CA TYR A 476 6.10 28.64 -19.98
C TYR A 476 6.03 27.32 -19.22
N GLU A 477 4.85 26.68 -19.18
CA GLU A 477 4.67 25.37 -18.53
C GLU A 477 5.70 24.35 -19.05
N GLU A 478 5.82 24.20 -20.38
CA GLU A 478 6.78 23.28 -20.98
C GLU A 478 8.23 23.64 -20.62
N ALA A 479 8.58 24.92 -20.65
CA ALA A 479 9.93 25.39 -20.31
C ALA A 479 10.26 25.12 -18.84
N ALA A 480 9.35 25.46 -17.93
CA ALA A 480 9.47 25.22 -16.49
C ALA A 480 9.59 23.72 -16.18
N LYS A 481 8.76 22.89 -16.83
CA LYS A 481 8.82 21.43 -16.75
C LYS A 481 10.19 20.92 -17.19
N ARG A 482 10.70 21.32 -18.36
CA ARG A 482 12.01 20.88 -18.87
C ARG A 482 13.18 21.32 -17.98
N ALA A 483 13.08 22.48 -17.34
CA ALA A 483 14.11 23.03 -16.47
C ALA A 483 14.16 22.42 -15.05
N ARG A 484 13.26 21.49 -14.70
CA ARG A 484 13.27 20.86 -13.37
C ARG A 484 14.55 20.06 -13.16
N PRO A 485 15.32 20.30 -12.06
CA PRO A 485 16.61 19.62 -11.84
C PRO A 485 16.53 18.09 -11.87
N LEU A 486 15.50 17.52 -11.24
CA LEU A 486 15.31 16.06 -11.24
C LEU A 486 14.96 15.53 -12.64
N ARG A 487 14.28 16.30 -13.48
CA ARG A 487 14.05 15.93 -14.89
C ARG A 487 15.34 16.05 -15.70
N MET A 488 16.10 17.11 -15.47
CA MET A 488 17.38 17.33 -16.13
C MET A 488 18.38 16.22 -15.83
N SER A 489 18.40 15.64 -14.62
CA SER A 489 19.31 14.53 -14.29
C SER A 489 19.12 13.27 -15.15
N TYR A 490 17.98 13.13 -15.84
CA TYR A 490 17.74 12.12 -16.85
C TYR A 490 18.04 12.68 -18.25
N THR A 491 17.40 13.80 -18.58
CA THR A 491 17.36 14.29 -19.97
C THR A 491 18.71 14.79 -20.50
N VAL A 492 19.63 15.24 -19.64
CA VAL A 492 20.98 15.67 -20.08
C VAL A 492 21.84 14.54 -20.62
N PHE A 493 21.48 13.28 -20.33
CA PHE A 493 22.16 12.09 -20.86
C PHE A 493 21.44 11.50 -22.08
N ALA A 494 20.23 11.97 -22.43
CA ALA A 494 19.50 11.43 -23.56
C ALA A 494 20.13 11.84 -24.90
N ASP A 495 20.25 10.92 -25.85
CA ASP A 495 20.89 11.15 -27.17
C ASP A 495 20.24 12.28 -27.96
N LYS A 496 18.92 12.42 -27.82
CA LYS A 496 18.12 13.45 -28.50
C LYS A 496 18.51 14.86 -28.04
N LEU A 497 18.98 15.01 -26.80
CA LEU A 497 19.28 16.30 -26.17
C LEU A 497 20.79 16.53 -26.02
N ASN A 498 21.58 15.47 -25.95
CA ASN A 498 23.03 15.53 -25.85
C ASN A 498 23.70 14.60 -26.90
N PRO A 499 23.97 15.11 -28.12
CA PRO A 499 24.56 14.32 -29.20
C PRO A 499 25.94 13.69 -28.87
N LEU A 500 26.67 14.21 -27.89
CA LEU A 500 27.94 13.64 -27.45
C LEU A 500 27.76 12.25 -26.83
N MET A 501 26.57 11.92 -26.33
CA MET A 501 26.25 10.61 -25.77
C MET A 501 26.30 9.48 -26.80
N LYS A 502 26.16 9.78 -28.10
CA LYS A 502 26.42 8.81 -29.17
C LYS A 502 27.88 8.35 -29.21
N MET A 503 28.82 9.22 -28.86
CA MET A 503 30.23 8.84 -28.74
C MET A 503 30.46 7.93 -27.53
N VAL A 504 29.69 8.13 -26.45
CA VAL A 504 29.73 7.27 -25.26
C VAL A 504 29.23 5.86 -25.62
N SER A 505 28.12 5.74 -26.36
CA SER A 505 27.62 4.43 -26.85
C SER A 505 28.69 3.67 -27.63
N ALA A 506 29.33 4.33 -28.60
CA ALA A 506 30.39 3.70 -29.41
C ALA A 506 31.65 3.36 -28.58
N ALA A 507 31.95 4.13 -27.53
CA ALA A 507 33.03 3.81 -26.59
C ALA A 507 32.66 2.63 -25.69
N ALA A 508 31.40 2.56 -25.22
CA ALA A 508 30.89 1.48 -24.40
C ALA A 508 30.96 0.14 -25.12
N GLU A 509 30.52 0.06 -26.38
CA GLU A 509 30.65 -1.15 -27.21
C GLU A 509 32.10 -1.66 -27.30
N LYS A 510 33.07 -0.75 -27.46
CA LYS A 510 34.51 -1.09 -27.48
C LYS A 510 35.01 -1.55 -26.11
N VAL A 511 34.52 -0.93 -25.04
CA VAL A 511 34.86 -1.30 -23.66
C VAL A 511 34.29 -2.66 -23.31
N GLU A 512 33.04 -2.97 -23.65
CA GLU A 512 32.42 -4.28 -23.44
C GLU A 512 33.22 -5.37 -24.16
N ALA A 513 33.60 -5.14 -25.42
CA ALA A 513 34.40 -6.08 -26.20
C ALA A 513 35.85 -6.27 -25.66
N ASN A 514 36.38 -5.31 -24.92
CA ASN A 514 37.75 -5.33 -24.40
C ASN A 514 37.79 -5.16 -22.87
N ARG A 515 36.74 -5.63 -22.18
CA ARG A 515 36.57 -5.43 -20.75
C ARG A 515 37.72 -6.10 -19.99
N LYS A 516 38.35 -5.37 -19.08
CA LYS A 516 39.45 -5.83 -18.21
C LYS A 516 39.10 -5.53 -16.74
N PRO A 517 38.28 -6.37 -16.10
CA PRO A 517 37.94 -6.20 -14.70
C PRO A 517 39.19 -6.32 -13.83
N VAL A 518 39.37 -5.39 -12.90
CA VAL A 518 40.42 -5.47 -11.88
C VAL A 518 40.02 -6.48 -10.80
N SER A 519 41.01 -7.14 -10.18
CA SER A 519 40.78 -8.05 -9.05
C SER A 519 40.16 -7.35 -7.85
N GLU A 520 39.21 -7.99 -7.17
CA GLU A 520 38.62 -7.48 -5.91
C GLU A 520 39.66 -7.34 -4.79
N ASN A 521 40.77 -8.08 -4.87
CA ASN A 521 41.87 -8.00 -3.91
C ASN A 521 42.87 -6.85 -4.20
N ASN A 522 42.63 -6.06 -5.26
CA ASN A 522 43.49 -4.92 -5.59
C ASN A 522 43.35 -3.82 -4.50
N PRO A 523 44.45 -3.31 -3.93
CA PRO A 523 44.41 -2.33 -2.84
C PRO A 523 43.64 -1.04 -3.17
N PHE A 524 43.66 -0.59 -4.43
CA PHE A 524 42.94 0.62 -4.85
C PHE A 524 41.42 0.40 -4.91
N VAL A 525 40.97 -0.82 -5.24
CA VAL A 525 39.55 -1.19 -5.19
C VAL A 525 39.06 -1.25 -3.75
N GLN A 526 39.85 -1.84 -2.85
CA GLN A 526 39.54 -1.88 -1.42
C GLN A 526 39.43 -0.47 -0.85
N TRP A 527 40.38 0.41 -1.18
CA TRP A 527 40.33 1.81 -0.75
C TRP A 527 39.12 2.56 -1.31
N GLN A 528 38.77 2.35 -2.59
CA GLN A 528 37.56 2.92 -3.20
C GLN A 528 36.29 2.48 -2.43
N ASN A 529 36.18 1.19 -2.10
CA ASN A 529 35.03 0.65 -1.38
C ASN A 529 34.93 1.19 0.05
N GLU A 530 36.05 1.29 0.77
CA GLU A 530 36.08 1.88 2.12
C GLU A 530 35.74 3.38 2.10
N TYR A 531 36.21 4.12 1.08
CA TYR A 531 35.82 5.52 0.91
C TYR A 531 34.32 5.65 0.65
N SER A 532 33.77 4.83 -0.27
CA SER A 532 32.35 4.84 -0.59
C SER A 532 31.47 4.50 0.63
N LYS A 533 31.90 3.51 1.43
CA LYS A 533 31.25 3.15 2.68
C LYS A 533 31.29 4.31 3.69
N SER A 534 32.47 4.91 3.88
CA SER A 534 32.63 6.06 4.78
C SER A 534 31.77 7.26 4.36
N PHE A 535 31.65 7.51 3.06
CA PHE A 535 30.82 8.59 2.53
C PHE A 535 29.32 8.29 2.67
N THR A 536 28.92 7.02 2.46
CA THR A 536 27.56 6.53 2.75
C THR A 536 27.21 6.73 4.23
N ASP A 537 28.11 6.35 5.15
CA ASP A 537 27.93 6.52 6.59
C ASP A 537 27.85 8.00 7.00
N TYR A 538 28.63 8.87 6.34
CA TYR A 538 28.54 10.32 6.51
C TYR A 538 27.18 10.87 6.09
N LEU A 539 26.69 10.51 4.90
CA LEU A 539 25.39 10.96 4.40
C LEU A 539 24.22 10.43 5.26
N ASN A 540 24.30 9.18 5.74
CA ASN A 540 23.33 8.62 6.66
C ASN A 540 23.33 9.39 7.99
N SER A 541 24.50 9.69 8.53
CA SER A 541 24.65 10.47 9.77
C SER A 541 24.10 11.89 9.62
N PHE A 542 24.36 12.53 8.48
CA PHE A 542 23.82 13.85 8.16
C PHE A 542 22.29 13.82 7.99
N GLY A 543 21.74 12.82 7.28
CA GLY A 543 20.30 12.61 7.18
C GLY A 543 19.64 12.46 8.55
N ASN A 544 20.19 11.61 9.41
CA ASN A 544 19.71 11.42 10.78
C ASN A 544 19.77 12.71 11.63
N LEU A 545 20.79 13.55 11.42
CA LEU A 545 20.89 14.85 12.10
C LEU A 545 19.84 15.83 11.57
N ARG A 546 19.67 15.92 10.25
CA ARG A 546 18.63 16.75 9.62
C ARG A 546 17.26 16.37 10.17
N ASP A 547 16.92 15.09 10.18
CA ASP A 547 15.61 14.60 10.62
C ASP A 547 15.32 14.97 12.09
N LYS A 548 16.34 14.90 12.97
CA LYS A 548 16.23 15.35 14.36
C LYS A 548 16.04 16.86 14.47
N VAL A 549 16.77 17.64 13.67
CA VAL A 549 16.68 19.11 13.66
C VAL A 549 15.30 19.55 13.14
N GLU A 550 14.79 18.90 12.10
CA GLU A 550 13.46 19.13 11.55
C GLU A 550 12.37 18.89 12.61
N GLU A 551 12.42 17.76 13.32
CA GLU A 551 11.50 17.48 14.43
C GLU A 551 11.59 18.52 15.56
N GLN A 552 12.81 18.92 15.93
CA GLN A 552 13.03 19.95 16.95
C GLN A 552 12.49 21.32 16.55
N ILE A 553 12.69 21.73 15.29
CA ILE A 553 12.14 22.97 14.75
C ILE A 553 10.62 22.90 14.75
N PHE A 554 10.05 21.79 14.28
CA PHE A 554 8.61 21.58 14.23
C PHE A 554 7.99 21.76 15.62
N PHE A 555 8.42 20.99 16.62
CA PHE A 555 7.86 21.11 17.97
C PHE A 555 8.27 22.41 18.67
N GLY A 556 9.46 22.94 18.41
CA GLY A 556 9.91 24.22 18.96
C GLY A 556 9.03 25.40 18.56
N ILE A 557 8.47 25.36 17.34
CA ILE A 557 7.53 26.37 16.84
C ILE A 557 6.09 26.02 17.25
N TRP A 558 5.63 24.82 16.89
CA TRP A 558 4.20 24.49 16.92
C TRP A 558 3.70 24.00 18.29
N SER A 559 4.60 23.53 19.17
CA SER A 559 4.26 23.28 20.58
C SER A 559 4.41 24.52 21.46
N ASN A 560 4.88 25.65 20.93
CA ASN A 560 5.07 26.86 21.72
C ASN A 560 3.70 27.43 22.19
N PRO A 561 3.47 27.60 23.52
CA PRO A 561 2.20 28.10 24.04
C PRO A 561 1.76 29.47 23.48
N PHE A 562 2.69 30.37 23.15
CA PHE A 562 2.36 31.67 22.57
C PHE A 562 1.88 31.53 21.12
N VAL A 563 2.50 30.65 20.34
CA VAL A 563 2.07 30.33 18.97
C VAL A 563 0.70 29.67 18.98
N GLN A 564 0.49 28.70 19.88
CA GLN A 564 -0.81 28.04 20.04
C GLN A 564 -1.91 28.99 20.53
N LYS A 565 -1.59 29.94 21.42
CA LYS A 565 -2.55 30.99 21.82
C LYS A 565 -2.90 31.92 20.67
N PHE A 566 -1.91 32.31 19.86
CA PHE A 566 -2.12 33.15 18.68
C PHE A 566 -3.08 32.47 17.68
N TRP A 567 -2.90 31.17 17.44
CA TRP A 567 -3.77 30.38 16.56
C TRP A 567 -5.01 29.79 17.24
N GLY A 568 -5.23 30.05 18.53
CA GLY A 568 -6.43 29.62 19.27
C GLY A 568 -6.49 28.13 19.64
N THR A 569 -5.40 27.38 19.55
CA THR A 569 -5.36 25.92 19.78
C THR A 569 -4.90 25.51 21.18
N TYR A 570 -4.40 26.44 22.00
CA TYR A 570 -3.73 26.15 23.29
C TYR A 570 -4.57 25.34 24.29
N GLN A 571 -5.89 25.60 24.38
CA GLN A 571 -6.80 24.95 25.35
C GLN A 571 -7.91 24.11 24.69
N GLN A 572 -7.97 24.06 23.37
CA GLN A 572 -9.01 23.30 22.66
C GLN A 572 -8.67 21.82 22.62
N LYS A 573 -9.66 20.93 22.49
CA LYS A 573 -9.34 19.55 22.12
C LYS A 573 -8.63 19.58 20.76
N PRO A 574 -7.39 19.08 20.63
CA PRO A 574 -6.58 19.36 19.45
C PRO A 574 -7.14 18.71 18.18
N ARG A 575 -7.85 17.60 18.34
CA ARG A 575 -8.46 16.88 17.24
C ARG A 575 -9.77 16.23 17.69
N TYR A 576 -10.78 16.27 16.83
CA TYR A 576 -11.96 15.44 17.00
C TYR A 576 -11.69 14.04 16.45
N THR A 577 -11.80 13.03 17.31
CA THR A 577 -11.61 11.62 16.98
C THR A 577 -12.93 10.90 17.25
N PRO A 578 -13.62 10.39 16.20
CA PRO A 578 -14.89 9.69 16.39
C PRO A 578 -14.81 8.57 17.44
N GLY A 579 -13.70 7.84 17.48
CA GLY A 579 -13.47 6.78 18.46
C GLY A 579 -13.43 7.27 19.91
N GLU A 580 -12.86 8.44 20.19
CA GLU A 580 -12.87 8.96 21.57
C GLU A 580 -14.20 9.55 21.99
N VAL A 581 -14.95 10.16 21.04
CA VAL A 581 -16.24 10.77 21.36
C VAL A 581 -17.33 9.70 21.53
N GLY A 582 -17.28 8.62 20.75
CA GLY A 582 -18.22 7.50 20.88
C GLY A 582 -19.68 7.91 20.67
N LEU A 583 -19.94 8.83 19.73
CA LEU A 583 -21.30 9.29 19.44
C LEU A 583 -22.19 8.09 19.10
N ASN A 584 -23.34 7.99 19.78
CA ASN A 584 -24.31 6.90 19.64
C ASN A 584 -23.81 5.51 20.10
N TYR A 585 -22.68 5.40 20.81
CA TYR A 585 -22.15 4.10 21.26
C TYR A 585 -23.19 3.29 22.05
N ASP A 586 -23.86 3.89 23.04
CA ASP A 586 -24.87 3.17 23.83
C ASP A 586 -26.07 2.72 22.99
N SER A 587 -26.47 3.54 22.01
CA SER A 587 -27.55 3.19 21.07
C SER A 587 -27.14 2.04 20.16
N LEU A 588 -25.93 2.08 19.62
CA LEU A 588 -25.33 1.03 18.81
C LEU A 588 -25.27 -0.29 19.60
N MET A 589 -24.75 -0.27 20.83
CA MET A 589 -24.66 -1.46 21.67
C MET A 589 -26.03 -2.02 22.03
N ASN A 590 -27.02 -1.17 22.31
CA ASN A 590 -28.39 -1.61 22.56
C ASN A 590 -29.03 -2.24 21.32
N ASN A 591 -28.82 -1.68 20.14
CA ASN A 591 -29.30 -2.24 18.88
C ASN A 591 -28.61 -3.57 18.57
N TYR A 592 -27.30 -3.64 18.77
CA TYR A 592 -26.54 -4.88 18.66
C TYR A 592 -27.10 -5.97 19.57
N LYS A 593 -27.33 -5.69 20.87
CA LYS A 593 -27.92 -6.67 21.79
C LYS A 593 -29.30 -7.15 21.35
N LYS A 594 -30.15 -6.23 20.88
CA LYS A 594 -31.49 -6.59 20.33
C LYS A 594 -31.37 -7.46 19.09
N GLN A 595 -30.43 -7.14 18.20
CA GLN A 595 -30.18 -7.91 16.99
C GLN A 595 -29.66 -9.31 17.32
N VAL A 596 -28.66 -9.42 18.19
CA VAL A 596 -28.05 -10.69 18.62
C VAL A 596 -29.02 -11.57 19.38
N ALA A 597 -30.01 -11.01 20.08
CA ALA A 597 -31.08 -11.78 20.69
C ALA A 597 -31.81 -12.69 19.69
N GLY A 598 -31.97 -12.25 18.44
CA GLY A 598 -32.56 -13.01 17.34
C GLY A 598 -31.64 -14.06 16.71
N TYR A 599 -30.36 -14.09 17.08
CA TYR A 599 -29.34 -15.02 16.57
C TYR A 599 -29.07 -16.19 17.52
N PHE A 600 -29.60 -16.19 18.74
CA PHE A 600 -29.46 -17.33 19.65
C PHE A 600 -30.19 -18.59 19.18
N PRO A 601 -31.47 -18.53 18.73
CA PRO A 601 -32.17 -19.73 18.30
C PRO A 601 -31.51 -20.35 17.07
N VAL A 602 -31.21 -21.65 17.14
CA VAL A 602 -30.72 -22.42 16.00
C VAL A 602 -31.90 -22.78 15.11
N LYS A 603 -31.86 -22.33 13.85
CA LYS A 603 -33.02 -22.34 12.94
C LYS A 603 -33.07 -23.58 12.05
N ASP A 604 -31.92 -24.10 11.68
CA ASP A 604 -31.74 -25.18 10.71
C ASP A 604 -30.39 -25.89 10.93
N GLU A 605 -30.19 -26.96 10.18
CA GLU A 605 -29.01 -27.83 10.22
C GLU A 605 -27.71 -27.09 9.86
N VAL A 606 -27.77 -26.16 8.90
CA VAL A 606 -26.61 -25.35 8.50
C VAL A 606 -26.21 -24.42 9.65
N ASN A 607 -27.18 -23.78 10.29
CA ASN A 607 -26.96 -22.94 11.45
C ASN A 607 -26.39 -23.77 12.62
N ALA A 608 -26.87 -25.00 12.83
CA ALA A 608 -26.36 -25.89 13.86
C ALA A 608 -24.90 -26.32 13.62
N LEU A 609 -24.55 -26.66 12.38
CA LEU A 609 -23.17 -26.97 12.00
C LEU A 609 -22.26 -25.77 12.26
N LEU A 610 -22.61 -24.60 11.70
CA LEU A 610 -21.80 -23.39 11.85
C LEU A 610 -21.73 -22.88 13.29
N ARG A 611 -22.79 -23.06 14.09
CA ARG A 611 -22.77 -22.81 15.55
C ARG A 611 -21.78 -23.71 16.26
N THR A 612 -21.77 -25.00 15.91
CA THR A 612 -20.82 -25.98 16.47
C THR A 612 -19.39 -25.60 16.09
N VAL A 613 -19.18 -25.25 14.83
CA VAL A 613 -17.88 -24.81 14.31
C VAL A 613 -17.38 -23.57 15.03
N ALA A 614 -18.22 -22.53 15.13
CA ALA A 614 -17.84 -21.29 15.78
C ALA A 614 -17.59 -21.46 17.30
N LEU A 615 -18.29 -22.37 17.98
CA LEU A 615 -18.09 -22.64 19.41
C LEU A 615 -16.70 -23.17 19.72
N PHE A 616 -16.15 -24.01 18.84
CA PHE A 616 -14.77 -24.46 19.01
C PHE A 616 -13.76 -23.47 18.43
N ALA A 617 -14.11 -22.73 17.38
CA ALA A 617 -13.26 -21.67 16.84
C ALA A 617 -12.92 -20.62 17.92
N MET A 618 -13.87 -20.32 18.80
CA MET A 618 -13.68 -19.39 19.91
C MET A 618 -12.99 -19.99 21.14
N SER A 619 -12.83 -21.32 21.23
CA SER A 619 -11.98 -21.90 22.28
C SER A 619 -10.49 -21.77 21.95
N GLY A 620 -10.12 -21.49 20.69
CA GLY A 620 -8.74 -21.21 20.27
C GLY A 620 -8.35 -19.75 20.51
N ASN A 621 -7.04 -19.49 20.63
CA ASN A 621 -6.49 -18.13 20.70
C ASN A 621 -6.46 -17.42 19.33
N TYR A 622 -6.69 -18.16 18.23
CA TYR A 622 -6.57 -17.68 16.86
C TYR A 622 -7.54 -18.44 15.93
N LEU A 623 -7.88 -17.83 14.80
CA LEU A 623 -8.74 -18.42 13.78
C LEU A 623 -7.90 -18.79 12.56
N SER A 624 -7.95 -20.07 12.16
CA SER A 624 -7.31 -20.55 10.94
C SER A 624 -8.07 -20.11 9.70
N GLU A 625 -7.37 -19.68 8.66
CA GLU A 625 -7.95 -19.52 7.31
C GLU A 625 -8.60 -20.82 6.80
N PHE A 626 -7.99 -21.96 7.09
CA PHE A 626 -8.45 -23.25 6.58
C PHE A 626 -9.76 -23.66 7.24
N LEU A 627 -9.95 -23.32 8.53
CA LEU A 627 -11.19 -23.62 9.23
C LEU A 627 -12.38 -22.96 8.55
N VAL A 628 -12.19 -21.71 8.13
CA VAL A 628 -13.19 -20.94 7.41
C VAL A 628 -13.50 -21.58 6.06
N ARG A 629 -12.48 -21.92 5.27
CA ARG A 629 -12.64 -22.55 3.94
C ARG A 629 -13.35 -23.91 4.04
N GLU A 630 -12.93 -24.76 4.99
CA GLU A 630 -13.53 -26.08 5.21
C GLU A 630 -14.99 -25.97 5.68
N ALA A 631 -15.32 -24.99 6.51
CA ALA A 631 -16.69 -24.76 6.96
C ALA A 631 -17.60 -24.32 5.80
N VAL A 632 -17.15 -23.41 4.94
CA VAL A 632 -17.90 -22.97 3.76
C VAL A 632 -18.10 -24.14 2.79
N ALA A 633 -17.05 -24.93 2.54
CA ALA A 633 -17.12 -26.11 1.67
C ALA A 633 -18.15 -27.13 2.18
N GLU A 634 -18.15 -27.43 3.49
CA GLU A 634 -19.11 -28.36 4.10
C GLU A 634 -20.55 -27.86 3.99
N VAL A 635 -20.79 -26.56 4.21
CA VAL A 635 -22.12 -25.95 4.05
C VAL A 635 -22.60 -26.03 2.60
N GLN A 636 -21.71 -25.81 1.63
CA GLN A 636 -22.06 -25.92 0.22
C GLN A 636 -22.42 -27.35 -0.19
N LEU A 637 -21.81 -28.37 0.43
CA LEU A 637 -22.20 -29.77 0.26
C LEU A 637 -23.58 -30.07 0.85
N MET A 638 -23.85 -29.56 2.06
CA MET A 638 -25.14 -29.75 2.73
C MET A 638 -26.30 -29.04 2.02
N ASN A 639 -26.07 -27.84 1.50
CA ASN A 639 -27.09 -27.05 0.82
C ASN A 639 -26.51 -26.26 -0.35
N PRO A 640 -26.44 -26.87 -1.55
CA PRO A 640 -25.86 -26.24 -2.74
C PRO A 640 -26.58 -24.99 -3.24
N LYS A 641 -27.77 -24.69 -2.70
CA LYS A 641 -28.58 -23.52 -3.10
C LYS A 641 -28.29 -22.27 -2.26
N LEU A 642 -27.57 -22.40 -1.15
CA LEU A 642 -27.14 -21.24 -0.37
C LEU A 642 -26.11 -20.43 -1.17
N THR A 643 -26.29 -19.11 -1.19
CA THR A 643 -25.29 -18.20 -1.77
C THR A 643 -24.14 -17.97 -0.79
N ALA A 644 -22.97 -17.59 -1.29
CA ALA A 644 -21.82 -17.27 -0.45
C ALA A 644 -22.15 -16.17 0.57
N GLU A 645 -22.90 -15.14 0.17
CA GLU A 645 -23.38 -14.08 1.05
C GLU A 645 -24.29 -14.59 2.17
N ALA A 646 -25.16 -15.56 1.88
CA ALA A 646 -26.02 -16.15 2.90
C ALA A 646 -25.20 -16.97 3.91
N ILE A 647 -24.21 -17.74 3.45
CA ILE A 647 -23.29 -18.49 4.32
C ILE A 647 -22.50 -17.52 5.21
N LYS A 648 -21.94 -16.46 4.62
CA LYS A 648 -21.23 -15.39 5.34
C LYS A 648 -22.08 -14.77 6.44
N GLU A 649 -23.33 -14.45 6.13
CA GLU A 649 -24.26 -13.86 7.10
C GLU A 649 -24.57 -14.84 8.24
N ILE A 650 -24.74 -16.14 7.95
CA ILE A 650 -24.94 -17.16 8.99
C ILE A 650 -23.69 -17.30 9.87
N ILE A 651 -22.48 -17.31 9.30
CA ILE A 651 -21.22 -17.35 10.06
C ILE A 651 -21.14 -16.15 11.01
N LYS A 652 -21.40 -14.94 10.50
CA LYS A 652 -21.42 -13.69 11.28
C LYS A 652 -22.41 -13.75 12.43
N GLN A 653 -23.65 -14.19 12.18
CA GLN A 653 -24.68 -14.31 13.22
C GLN A 653 -24.28 -15.28 14.34
N ASN A 654 -23.72 -16.44 13.97
CA ASN A 654 -23.24 -17.41 14.95
C ASN A 654 -22.09 -16.87 15.79
N ALA A 655 -21.10 -16.24 15.17
CA ALA A 655 -19.98 -15.62 15.89
C ALA A 655 -20.43 -14.51 16.85
N MET A 656 -21.34 -13.62 16.42
CA MET A 656 -21.89 -12.55 17.27
C MET A 656 -22.65 -13.12 18.47
N ALA A 657 -23.46 -14.16 18.27
CA ALA A 657 -24.24 -14.78 19.35
C ALA A 657 -23.38 -15.53 20.37
N ILE A 658 -22.34 -16.24 19.92
CA ILE A 658 -21.39 -16.90 20.84
C ILE A 658 -20.61 -15.86 21.64
N ARG A 659 -20.19 -14.76 20.99
CA ARG A 659 -19.45 -13.70 21.67
C ARG A 659 -20.27 -12.96 22.72
N GLU A 660 -21.55 -12.75 22.48
CA GLU A 660 -22.45 -12.10 23.45
C GLU A 660 -22.75 -13.03 24.65
N ASP A 661 -23.11 -14.29 24.39
CA ASP A 661 -23.38 -15.26 25.45
C ASP A 661 -23.15 -16.69 24.94
N GLN A 662 -21.92 -17.18 25.16
CA GLN A 662 -21.49 -18.52 24.77
C GLN A 662 -22.35 -19.61 25.45
N GLY A 663 -22.77 -19.40 26.69
CA GLY A 663 -23.57 -20.35 27.45
C GLY A 663 -24.98 -20.53 26.85
N LYS A 664 -25.64 -19.41 26.53
CA LYS A 664 -26.94 -19.41 25.88
C LYS A 664 -26.86 -19.94 24.45
N ALA A 665 -25.83 -19.56 23.69
CA ALA A 665 -25.56 -20.10 22.36
C ALA A 665 -25.43 -21.63 22.38
N LEU A 666 -24.68 -22.17 23.34
CA LEU A 666 -24.53 -23.62 23.54
C LEU A 666 -25.86 -24.27 23.95
N SER A 667 -26.65 -23.63 24.82
CA SER A 667 -27.94 -24.15 25.26
C SER A 667 -28.95 -24.27 24.11
N GLU A 668 -29.06 -23.25 23.26
CA GLU A 668 -29.95 -23.28 22.10
C GLU A 668 -29.49 -24.32 21.06
N LEU A 669 -28.17 -24.48 20.85
CA LEU A 669 -27.64 -25.56 20.02
C LEU A 669 -28.04 -26.94 20.56
N LYS A 670 -27.87 -27.18 21.85
CA LYS A 670 -28.25 -28.46 22.49
C LYS A 670 -29.73 -28.77 22.33
N LYS A 671 -30.58 -27.76 22.54
CA LYS A 671 -32.03 -27.89 22.36
C LYS A 671 -32.36 -28.33 20.93
N PHE A 672 -31.79 -27.68 19.92
CA PHE A 672 -31.99 -28.06 18.52
C PHE A 672 -31.48 -29.48 18.23
N LEU A 673 -30.29 -29.84 18.72
CA LEU A 673 -29.70 -31.16 18.48
C LEU A 673 -30.46 -32.30 19.18
N THR A 674 -31.08 -32.04 20.34
CA THR A 674 -31.90 -33.04 21.03
C THR A 674 -33.15 -33.41 20.24
N ASP A 675 -33.73 -32.42 19.55
CA ASP A 675 -34.94 -32.60 18.74
C ASP A 675 -34.62 -33.05 17.28
N SER A 676 -33.36 -32.92 16.85
CA SER A 676 -32.95 -33.21 15.48
C SER A 676 -32.61 -34.69 15.25
N LYS A 677 -33.22 -35.27 14.20
CA LYS A 677 -32.87 -36.62 13.72
C LYS A 677 -31.46 -36.71 13.11
N GLN A 678 -30.86 -35.58 12.73
CA GLN A 678 -29.56 -35.49 12.07
C GLN A 678 -28.43 -35.08 13.03
N ALA A 679 -28.67 -35.06 14.34
CA ALA A 679 -27.69 -34.59 15.32
C ALA A 679 -26.33 -35.32 15.23
N SER A 680 -26.36 -36.65 15.03
CA SER A 680 -25.13 -37.44 14.85
C SER A 680 -24.39 -37.10 13.55
N GLU A 681 -25.10 -36.82 12.47
CA GLU A 681 -24.52 -36.47 11.16
C GLU A 681 -23.87 -35.08 11.23
N LEU A 682 -24.54 -34.11 11.87
CA LEU A 682 -24.03 -32.75 12.08
C LEU A 682 -22.75 -32.73 12.93
N LEU A 683 -22.73 -33.46 14.04
CA LEU A 683 -21.55 -33.55 14.89
C LEU A 683 -20.42 -34.31 14.18
N SER A 684 -20.75 -35.31 13.35
CA SER A 684 -19.75 -35.97 12.50
C SER A 684 -19.17 -35.02 11.46
N ALA A 685 -19.97 -34.21 10.78
CA ALA A 685 -19.50 -33.20 9.83
C ALA A 685 -18.56 -32.18 10.51
N ALA A 686 -18.92 -31.71 11.72
CA ALA A 686 -18.06 -30.83 12.51
C ALA A 686 -16.72 -31.50 12.89
N LYS A 687 -16.71 -32.79 13.22
CA LYS A 687 -15.47 -33.55 13.45
C LYS A 687 -14.64 -33.70 12.19
N GLN A 688 -15.27 -34.01 11.06
CA GLN A 688 -14.57 -34.15 9.79
C GLN A 688 -13.87 -32.85 9.38
N ILE A 689 -14.48 -31.69 9.63
CA ILE A 689 -13.80 -30.40 9.45
C ILE A 689 -12.52 -30.34 10.28
N LEU A 690 -12.58 -30.65 11.59
CA LEU A 690 -11.39 -30.67 12.46
C LEU A 690 -10.32 -31.68 12.01
N GLU A 691 -10.74 -32.86 11.55
CA GLU A 691 -9.85 -33.89 11.02
C GLU A 691 -9.18 -33.43 9.72
N ARG A 692 -9.91 -32.79 8.80
CA ARG A 692 -9.34 -32.24 7.56
C ARG A 692 -8.37 -31.11 7.83
N LEU A 693 -8.63 -30.26 8.81
CA LEU A 693 -7.67 -29.23 9.23
C LEU A 693 -6.32 -29.83 9.60
N TYR A 694 -6.33 -30.93 10.36
CA TYR A 694 -5.10 -31.59 10.75
C TYR A 694 -4.48 -32.39 9.60
N ASN A 695 -5.26 -33.24 8.92
CA ASN A 695 -4.76 -34.20 7.96
C ASN A 695 -4.37 -33.56 6.62
N VAL A 696 -5.08 -32.52 6.19
CA VAL A 696 -4.87 -31.84 4.89
C VAL A 696 -3.95 -30.63 5.07
N HIS A 697 -4.20 -29.84 6.12
CA HIS A 697 -3.54 -28.54 6.29
C HIS A 697 -2.48 -28.53 7.40
N GLY A 698 -2.27 -29.65 8.11
CA GLY A 698 -1.31 -29.77 9.21
C GLY A 698 -1.69 -28.96 10.45
N PHE A 699 -2.89 -28.39 10.49
CA PHE A 699 -3.32 -27.44 11.51
C PHE A 699 -3.94 -28.18 12.71
N ARG A 700 -3.30 -28.10 13.87
CA ARG A 700 -3.83 -28.68 15.11
C ARG A 700 -4.66 -27.66 15.88
N TYR A 701 -5.97 -27.90 15.92
CA TYR A 701 -6.84 -27.17 16.84
C TYR A 701 -6.66 -27.67 18.28
N ASN A 702 -6.94 -26.81 19.27
CA ASN A 702 -6.69 -27.13 20.67
C ASN A 702 -7.56 -28.30 21.19
N ASP A 703 -7.10 -28.99 22.25
CA ASP A 703 -7.85 -30.10 22.87
C ASP A 703 -9.23 -29.68 23.37
N GLU A 704 -9.41 -28.39 23.66
CA GLU A 704 -10.68 -27.82 24.14
C GLU A 704 -11.77 -27.86 23.07
N ALA A 705 -11.42 -27.66 21.79
CA ALA A 705 -12.33 -27.80 20.66
C ALA A 705 -12.93 -29.21 20.55
N GLN A 706 -12.07 -30.23 20.68
CA GLN A 706 -12.53 -31.62 20.67
C GLN A 706 -13.43 -31.92 21.87
N ARG A 707 -13.15 -31.32 23.04
CA ARG A 707 -13.99 -31.47 24.24
C ARG A 707 -15.40 -30.88 24.04
N VAL A 708 -15.56 -29.81 23.27
CA VAL A 708 -16.90 -29.25 22.98
C VAL A 708 -17.76 -30.27 22.25
N ILE A 709 -17.22 -30.90 21.20
CA ILE A 709 -17.97 -31.91 20.44
C ILE A 709 -18.22 -33.16 21.29
N LEU A 710 -17.21 -33.68 21.98
CA LEU A 710 -17.36 -34.85 22.85
C LEU A 710 -18.40 -34.62 23.95
N LYS A 711 -18.44 -33.41 24.51
CA LYS A 711 -19.44 -33.02 25.51
C LYS A 711 -20.85 -32.99 24.90
N LEU A 712 -21.00 -32.45 23.69
CA LEU A 712 -22.29 -32.46 22.98
C LEU A 712 -22.76 -33.90 22.70
N GLU A 713 -21.88 -34.78 22.23
CA GLU A 713 -22.22 -36.19 21.99
C GLU A 713 -22.63 -36.92 23.26
N ARG A 714 -21.90 -36.70 24.36
CA ARG A 714 -22.22 -37.28 25.66
C ARG A 714 -23.57 -36.78 26.18
N ASP A 715 -23.82 -35.48 26.09
CA ASP A 715 -25.08 -34.86 26.54
C ASP A 715 -26.29 -35.35 25.71
N LEU A 716 -26.06 -35.77 24.46
CA LEU A 716 -27.09 -36.33 23.56
C LEU A 716 -27.17 -37.88 23.60
N GLY A 717 -26.34 -38.55 24.40
CA GLY A 717 -26.30 -40.02 24.48
C GLY A 717 -25.79 -40.71 23.21
N LEU A 718 -25.02 -40.01 22.37
CA LEU A 718 -24.46 -40.52 21.11
C LEU A 718 -23.13 -41.27 21.30
N THR A 719 -22.46 -41.04 22.43
CA THR A 719 -21.25 -41.76 22.85
C THR A 719 -21.44 -42.30 24.26
N LYS A 720 -20.84 -43.47 24.56
CA LYS A 720 -20.94 -44.14 25.86
C LYS A 720 -20.12 -43.46 26.94
#